data_AF-A0A820ET43-F1
#
_entry.id   AF-A0A820ET43-F1
#
_cell.length_a   1.000
_cell.length_b   1.000
_cell.length_c   1.000
_cell.angle_alpha   90.00
_cell.angle_beta   90.00
_cell.angle_gamma   90.00
#
_symmetry.space_group_name_H-M   'P 1'
#
loop_
_entity.id
_entity.type
_entity.pdbx_description
1 polymer ?
#
loop_
_entity_poly.entity_id
_entity_poly.type
_entity_poly.pdbx_seq_one_letter_code
_entity_poly.pdbx_strand_id
1 'polypeptide(L)'
;MKLNIDLFSPESNVDQWTWLLEQWRDMLRTMPMVFTQAGAFSRLVRTTIGIGLMHLGKCAETMGTTGCLPMNAELMNEHLFYALQTGFYFGVAYAVVDCLQDEIHNLDNIPLHHFLTFDNDKNHQLTPTKTIDRWLHIMEQLLSGTDFDRSQLPKTPFTSMLIESFDNLLILTESNDTMRGSFNELALLLRSQRMDKKEMDEYYDDEQLYLGSVLKSHFTYTCTTHLGDMSTAREESERLWVMPFLGQLTDDCRDFNDDIKSKSVTPFTYYASLMKCKEPVANHLLNPFYTFLNICSDIYLSSNRDSQTGAFLGRRIARTLRSVDVTGDETSYLQFLNIFCMNNRVLHDYCWNKLRKQFPIVTDPEKSFFRALDTSSIKYARTNRKLETYVCENLMKIEDALNIRSLHSQDETIFEEEVLISAMNYSVKVGGKRLRPLLMLMVADLYEIELTRILPLTCGIEYLHTSSLIFDDLPAQDNSDLRRGQPSLHKTIINDDIPHNLCEGRAQLAAVDLIAISMGLINHGLIKNGFLPECVNRVVGEISLLMHDLCIGQMMDLRAARVGIGQDNRELDKLDRIAWFKTGKTIEVVMITPVILVQLPSDKHTIELSRIRELSRLMGILFQMRDDLLDVEGGDAIGKPTALDVKNNTVTYVSLLGVDGTRQRLQQLLAEALQLVDDCWPTGSETVKDVIKYIVNRKK
;
A
#
# COMPACT_ATOMS: atom_id res chain seq x y z
N MET A 1 32.48 26.91 -3.39
CA MET A 1 33.47 27.75 -4.12
C MET A 1 32.74 28.84 -4.90
N LYS A 2 33.09 30.11 -4.72
CA LYS A 2 32.70 31.17 -5.66
C LYS A 2 33.62 31.03 -6.88
N LEU A 3 33.11 30.50 -8.00
CA LEU A 3 33.80 30.56 -9.28
C LEU A 3 34.08 32.04 -9.61
N ASN A 4 35.35 32.39 -9.80
CA ASN A 4 35.73 33.74 -10.22
C ASN A 4 35.16 33.99 -11.62
N ILE A 5 34.24 34.94 -11.71
CA ILE A 5 33.47 35.29 -12.92
C ILE A 5 34.37 35.91 -14.02
N ASP A 6 35.63 36.25 -13.69
CA ASP A 6 36.61 36.80 -14.63
C ASP A 6 37.09 35.81 -15.72
N LEU A 7 36.77 34.50 -15.61
CA LEU A 7 36.96 33.50 -16.68
C LEU A 7 36.12 33.78 -17.94
N PHE A 8 35.11 34.66 -17.85
CA PHE A 8 34.18 34.99 -18.93
C PHE A 8 34.38 36.40 -19.51
N SER A 9 35.60 36.95 -19.43
CA SER A 9 35.95 38.19 -20.13
C SER A 9 35.73 38.04 -21.65
N PRO A 10 34.88 38.88 -22.28
CA PRO A 10 34.48 38.71 -23.69
C PRO A 10 35.58 39.08 -24.70
N GLU A 11 36.67 39.74 -24.30
CA GLU A 11 37.66 40.29 -25.24
C GLU A 11 38.71 39.28 -25.74
N SER A 12 38.85 38.10 -25.12
CA SER A 12 39.90 37.12 -25.46
C SER A 12 39.41 35.74 -25.95
N ASN A 13 38.10 35.43 -25.88
CA ASN A 13 37.57 34.06 -26.01
C ASN A 13 36.50 33.90 -27.11
N VAL A 14 36.40 34.88 -28.03
CA VAL A 14 35.32 34.94 -29.04
C VAL A 14 35.36 33.74 -30.00
N ASP A 15 36.54 33.24 -30.33
CA ASP A 15 36.69 32.20 -31.37
C ASP A 15 36.24 30.80 -30.91
N GLN A 16 36.44 30.42 -29.64
CA GLN A 16 36.06 29.08 -29.15
C GLN A 16 34.54 28.90 -29.03
N TRP A 17 33.86 29.93 -28.50
CA TRP A 17 32.40 29.92 -28.38
C TRP A 17 31.75 30.02 -29.76
N THR A 18 32.36 30.78 -30.68
CA THR A 18 31.91 30.82 -32.07
C THR A 18 32.01 29.44 -32.71
N TRP A 19 33.14 28.74 -32.55
CA TRP A 19 33.30 27.36 -33.01
C TRP A 19 32.21 26.44 -32.43
N LEU A 20 32.00 26.45 -31.11
CA LEU A 20 31.00 25.58 -30.48
C LEU A 20 29.57 25.86 -30.97
N LEU A 21 29.21 27.14 -31.10
CA LEU A 21 27.90 27.55 -31.60
C LEU A 21 27.69 27.14 -33.07
N GLU A 22 28.74 27.19 -33.90
CA GLU A 22 28.71 26.69 -35.27
C GLU A 22 28.50 25.17 -35.30
N GLN A 23 29.24 24.42 -34.48
CA GLN A 23 29.07 22.97 -34.37
C GLN A 23 27.67 22.57 -33.89
N TRP A 24 27.13 23.26 -32.88
CA TRP A 24 25.74 23.05 -32.45
C TRP A 24 24.73 23.40 -33.54
N ARG A 25 24.96 24.48 -34.30
CA ARG A 25 24.08 24.87 -35.41
C ARG A 25 24.09 23.82 -36.52
N ASP A 26 25.26 23.30 -36.87
CA ASP A 26 25.40 22.32 -37.94
C ASP A 26 24.83 20.95 -37.52
N MET A 27 24.99 20.59 -36.25
CA MET A 27 24.30 19.44 -35.65
C MET A 27 22.79 19.59 -35.68
N LEU A 28 22.24 20.75 -35.27
CA LEU A 28 20.79 20.97 -35.29
C LEU A 28 20.19 20.92 -36.71
N ARG A 29 20.97 21.31 -37.73
CA ARG A 29 20.55 21.28 -39.14
C ARG A 29 20.56 19.89 -39.76
N THR A 30 21.49 19.04 -39.32
CA THR A 30 21.72 17.72 -39.90
C THR A 30 21.06 16.60 -39.10
N MET A 31 20.85 16.80 -37.80
CA MET A 31 20.20 15.83 -36.92
C MET A 31 18.74 15.57 -37.33
N PRO A 32 18.31 14.31 -37.41
CA PRO A 32 16.91 13.95 -37.62
C PRO A 32 15.95 14.64 -36.64
N MET A 33 14.83 15.16 -37.16
CA MET A 33 13.82 15.84 -36.35
C MET A 33 13.24 14.94 -35.24
N VAL A 34 13.12 13.63 -35.50
CA VAL A 34 12.70 12.63 -34.50
C VAL A 34 13.63 12.63 -33.29
N PHE A 35 14.95 12.68 -33.50
CA PHE A 35 15.92 12.73 -32.39
C PHE A 35 15.89 14.06 -31.67
N THR A 36 15.67 15.16 -32.39
CA THR A 36 15.48 16.48 -31.75
C THR A 36 14.22 16.49 -30.87
N GLN A 37 13.12 15.88 -31.31
CA GLN A 37 11.88 15.73 -30.54
C GLN A 37 12.05 14.79 -29.34
N ALA A 38 12.85 13.73 -29.47
CA ALA A 38 13.27 12.86 -28.37
C ALA A 38 14.27 13.53 -27.40
N GLY A 39 14.63 14.79 -27.63
CA GLY A 39 15.46 15.60 -26.73
C GLY A 39 16.97 15.39 -26.88
N ALA A 40 17.44 14.72 -27.95
CA ALA A 40 18.87 14.46 -28.22
C ALA A 40 19.72 15.73 -28.12
N PHE A 41 19.27 16.82 -28.73
CA PHE A 41 20.00 18.08 -28.73
C PHE A 41 20.11 18.69 -27.33
N SER A 42 19.08 18.54 -26.48
CA SER A 42 19.16 19.00 -25.09
C SER A 42 20.15 18.18 -24.28
N ARG A 43 20.21 16.85 -24.49
CA ARG A 43 21.20 15.96 -23.88
C ARG A 43 22.62 16.36 -24.32
N LEU A 44 22.84 16.54 -25.63
CA LEU A 44 24.10 17.04 -26.21
C LEU A 44 24.58 18.32 -25.51
N VAL A 45 23.76 19.36 -25.48
CA VAL A 45 24.14 20.67 -24.89
C VAL A 45 24.50 20.52 -23.41
N ARG A 46 23.71 19.76 -22.63
CA ARG A 46 23.98 19.53 -21.21
C ARG A 46 25.30 18.78 -21.00
N THR A 47 25.56 17.74 -21.78
CA THR A 47 26.79 16.95 -21.69
C THR A 47 28.00 17.79 -22.09
N THR A 48 27.91 18.57 -23.16
CA THR A 48 28.98 19.47 -23.60
C THR A 48 29.33 20.51 -22.54
N ILE A 49 28.33 21.18 -21.97
CA ILE A 49 28.55 22.17 -20.92
C ILE A 49 29.06 21.51 -19.63
N GLY A 50 28.51 20.35 -19.26
CA GLY A 50 28.90 19.63 -18.05
C GLY A 50 30.37 19.23 -18.06
N ILE A 51 30.84 18.63 -19.15
CA ILE A 51 32.25 18.23 -19.34
C ILE A 51 33.14 19.47 -19.41
N GLY A 52 32.72 20.52 -20.12
CA GLY A 52 33.46 21.78 -20.21
C GLY A 52 33.67 22.46 -18.86
N LEU A 53 32.61 22.59 -18.04
CA LEU A 53 32.68 23.18 -16.70
C LEU A 53 33.56 22.36 -15.75
N MET A 54 33.56 21.04 -15.88
CA MET A 54 34.39 20.15 -15.07
C MET A 54 35.88 20.34 -15.36
N HIS A 55 36.27 20.38 -16.64
CA HIS A 55 37.64 20.66 -17.05
C HIS A 55 38.10 22.06 -16.59
N LEU A 56 37.24 23.07 -16.67
CA LEU A 56 37.54 24.44 -16.22
C LEU A 56 37.68 24.54 -14.70
N GLY A 57 36.84 23.82 -13.94
CA GLY A 57 36.94 23.72 -12.49
C GLY A 57 38.31 23.19 -12.04
N LYS A 58 38.81 22.17 -12.74
CA LYS A 58 40.15 21.60 -12.49
C LYS A 58 41.28 22.60 -12.72
N CYS A 59 41.27 23.34 -13.84
CA CYS A 59 42.27 24.38 -14.10
C CYS A 59 42.37 25.38 -12.93
N ALA A 60 41.22 25.76 -12.36
CA ALA A 60 41.15 26.65 -11.20
C ALA A 60 41.66 26.00 -9.89
N GLU A 61 41.45 24.70 -9.69
CA GLU A 61 41.94 23.97 -8.50
C GLU A 61 43.45 23.74 -8.53
N THR A 62 44.02 23.36 -9.68
CA THR A 62 45.48 23.23 -9.84
C THR A 62 46.23 24.53 -9.58
N MET A 63 45.61 25.69 -9.86
CA MET A 63 46.17 27.02 -9.55
C MET A 63 46.20 27.34 -8.04
N GLY A 64 45.34 26.70 -7.24
CA GLY A 64 45.28 26.94 -5.79
C GLY A 64 46.34 26.16 -4.99
N THR A 65 46.82 25.04 -5.52
CA THR A 65 47.72 24.09 -4.81
C THR A 65 49.20 24.25 -5.15
N THR A 66 49.53 24.73 -6.36
CA THR A 66 50.91 25.03 -6.77
C THR A 66 51.04 26.53 -6.90
N GLY A 67 51.82 27.20 -6.06
CA GLY A 67 52.06 28.66 -6.11
C GLY A 67 52.84 29.15 -7.35
N CYS A 68 52.49 28.64 -8.53
CA CYS A 68 53.06 29.01 -9.82
C CYS A 68 52.35 30.25 -10.38
N LEU A 69 53.12 31.05 -11.13
CA LEU A 69 52.67 32.26 -11.84
C LEU A 69 51.38 32.03 -12.64
N PRO A 70 50.51 33.06 -12.79
CA PRO A 70 49.27 32.92 -13.55
C PRO A 70 49.56 32.44 -14.98
N MET A 71 48.83 31.41 -15.44
CA MET A 71 48.89 30.96 -16.85
C MET A 71 48.71 32.18 -17.76
N ASN A 72 49.56 32.29 -18.80
CA ASN A 72 49.37 33.28 -19.84
C ASN A 72 47.99 33.02 -20.51
N ALA A 73 47.25 34.08 -20.85
CA ALA A 73 45.86 33.97 -21.32
C ALA A 73 45.68 32.98 -22.49
N GLU A 74 46.72 32.82 -23.33
CA GLU A 74 46.77 31.85 -24.43
C GLU A 74 46.66 30.39 -23.97
N LEU A 75 47.36 29.98 -22.92
CA LEU A 75 47.33 28.60 -22.44
C LEU A 75 45.97 28.26 -21.84
N MET A 76 45.36 29.20 -21.13
CA MET A 76 44.01 29.04 -20.58
C MET A 76 42.96 28.94 -21.70
N ASN A 77 43.20 29.65 -22.81
CA ASN A 77 42.39 29.57 -24.02
C ASN A 77 42.52 28.22 -24.74
N GLU A 78 43.71 27.65 -24.83
CA GLU A 78 43.91 26.31 -25.38
C GLU A 78 43.19 25.23 -24.53
N HIS A 79 43.29 25.33 -23.20
CA HIS A 79 42.60 24.41 -22.29
C HIS A 79 41.07 24.54 -22.36
N LEU A 80 40.55 25.77 -22.43
CA LEU A 80 39.11 26.02 -22.63
C LEU A 80 38.65 25.42 -23.96
N PHE A 81 39.42 25.60 -25.03
CA PHE A 81 39.05 25.08 -26.35
C PHE A 81 39.03 23.56 -26.35
N TYR A 82 40.07 22.92 -25.82
CA TYR A 82 40.16 21.48 -25.69
C TYR A 82 39.00 20.89 -24.87
N ALA A 83 38.61 21.55 -23.78
CA ALA A 83 37.48 21.16 -22.94
C ALA A 83 36.14 21.22 -23.69
N LEU A 84 35.91 22.29 -24.46
CA LEU A 84 34.69 22.46 -25.26
C LEU A 84 34.64 21.47 -26.43
N GLN A 85 35.76 21.20 -27.10
CA GLN A 85 35.85 20.20 -28.17
C GLN A 85 35.56 18.80 -27.65
N THR A 86 36.20 18.41 -26.55
CA THR A 86 36.00 17.12 -25.90
C THR A 86 34.55 16.95 -25.44
N GLY A 87 33.99 17.98 -24.78
CA GLY A 87 32.59 17.97 -24.35
C GLY A 87 31.60 17.92 -25.51
N PHE A 88 31.89 18.58 -26.62
CA PHE A 88 31.05 18.54 -27.83
C PHE A 88 31.02 17.14 -28.41
N TYR A 89 32.17 16.60 -28.82
CA TYR A 89 32.21 15.32 -29.51
C TYR A 89 31.73 14.16 -28.62
N PHE A 90 32.04 14.20 -27.32
CA PHE A 90 31.51 13.22 -26.38
C PHE A 90 29.99 13.36 -26.20
N GLY A 91 29.49 14.60 -26.13
CA GLY A 91 28.04 14.86 -26.09
C GLY A 91 27.33 14.35 -27.34
N VAL A 92 27.96 14.44 -28.52
CA VAL A 92 27.42 13.88 -29.77
C VAL A 92 27.34 12.36 -29.67
N ALA A 93 28.43 11.72 -29.27
CA ALA A 93 28.50 10.28 -29.09
C ALA A 93 27.39 9.78 -28.15
N TYR A 94 27.28 10.38 -26.97
CA TYR A 94 26.30 9.99 -25.97
C TYR A 94 24.85 10.24 -26.42
N ALA A 95 24.53 11.47 -26.83
CA ALA A 95 23.15 11.85 -27.16
C ALA A 95 22.57 11.07 -28.35
N VAL A 96 23.43 10.72 -29.31
CA VAL A 96 23.02 9.98 -30.50
C VAL A 96 22.79 8.51 -30.17
N VAL A 97 23.65 7.91 -29.35
CA VAL A 97 23.48 6.52 -28.89
C VAL A 97 22.20 6.37 -28.09
N ASP A 98 21.98 7.27 -27.13
CA ASP A 98 20.83 7.26 -26.23
C ASP A 98 19.51 7.42 -27.01
N CYS A 99 19.44 8.38 -27.93
CA CYS A 99 18.22 8.57 -28.75
C CYS A 99 18.01 7.53 -29.85
N LEU A 100 19.07 6.99 -30.44
CA LEU A 100 18.93 5.87 -31.39
C LEU A 100 18.29 4.67 -30.71
N GLN A 101 18.62 4.42 -29.44
CA GLN A 101 18.10 3.31 -28.65
C GLN A 101 16.66 3.50 -28.17
N ASP A 102 16.30 4.72 -27.74
CA ASP A 102 14.94 5.08 -27.33
C ASP A 102 13.94 4.86 -28.48
N GLU A 103 14.35 5.15 -29.72
CA GLU A 103 13.45 5.12 -30.87
C GLU A 103 13.33 3.75 -31.55
N ILE A 104 14.23 2.77 -31.31
CA ILE A 104 14.28 1.46 -32.03
C ILE A 104 12.91 0.78 -32.18
N HIS A 105 12.05 0.88 -31.17
CA HIS A 105 10.75 0.21 -31.13
C HIS A 105 9.57 1.06 -31.64
N ASN A 106 9.74 2.39 -31.74
CA ASN A 106 8.69 3.29 -32.24
C ASN A 106 8.71 3.44 -33.77
N LEU A 107 9.70 2.86 -34.44
CA LEU A 107 10.02 3.14 -35.84
C LEU A 107 9.24 2.36 -36.88
N ASP A 108 8.51 1.31 -36.51
CA ASP A 108 7.59 0.64 -37.44
C ASP A 108 6.44 1.57 -37.87
N ASN A 109 6.20 2.67 -37.12
CA ASN A 109 5.20 3.69 -37.41
C ASN A 109 5.78 5.00 -37.98
N ILE A 110 7.10 5.11 -38.13
CA ILE A 110 7.76 6.33 -38.61
C ILE A 110 8.13 6.14 -40.09
N PRO A 111 7.78 7.06 -41.01
CA PRO A 111 8.16 6.94 -42.41
C PRO A 111 9.67 7.15 -42.60
N LEU A 112 10.49 6.10 -42.46
CA LEU A 112 11.97 6.18 -42.57
C LEU A 112 12.51 6.40 -43.99
N HIS A 113 11.64 6.54 -45.00
CA HIS A 113 12.03 6.69 -46.41
C HIS A 113 12.91 7.92 -46.72
N HIS A 114 13.09 8.85 -45.78
CA HIS A 114 14.02 9.98 -45.90
C HIS A 114 15.37 9.80 -45.18
N PHE A 115 15.57 8.75 -44.39
CA PHE A 115 16.73 8.61 -43.49
C PHE A 115 17.78 7.59 -43.93
N LEU A 116 17.41 6.60 -44.75
CA LEU A 116 18.21 5.38 -44.97
C LEU A 116 18.31 4.95 -46.44
N THR A 117 18.46 5.88 -47.38
CA THR A 117 18.80 5.47 -48.76
C THR A 117 20.28 5.10 -48.84
N PHE A 118 20.56 3.80 -48.73
CA PHE A 118 21.84 3.22 -49.15
C PHE A 118 21.91 3.26 -50.68
N ASP A 119 23.00 3.79 -51.23
CA ASP A 119 23.24 3.87 -52.68
C ASP A 119 23.21 2.48 -53.39
N ASN A 120 23.24 1.36 -52.64
CA ASN A 120 23.36 0.02 -53.21
C ASN A 120 22.21 -0.97 -52.91
N ASP A 121 21.15 -0.60 -52.19
CA ASP A 121 20.07 -1.55 -51.93
C ASP A 121 18.98 -1.53 -53.01
N LYS A 122 19.25 -2.24 -54.12
CA LYS A 122 18.23 -2.59 -55.13
C LYS A 122 17.15 -3.57 -54.61
N ASN A 123 17.28 -4.10 -53.39
CA ASN A 123 16.33 -5.03 -52.78
C ASN A 123 15.82 -4.47 -51.44
N HIS A 124 14.60 -3.96 -51.41
CA HIS A 124 13.89 -3.49 -50.21
C HIS A 124 13.70 -4.61 -49.15
N GLN A 125 14.73 -4.97 -48.36
CA GLN A 125 14.64 -6.09 -47.41
C GLN A 125 15.06 -5.81 -45.97
N LEU A 126 15.54 -4.62 -45.62
CA LEU A 126 15.89 -4.29 -44.22
C LEU A 126 14.79 -3.45 -43.57
N THR A 127 14.24 -3.95 -42.46
CA THR A 127 13.32 -3.18 -41.61
C THR A 127 14.08 -2.04 -40.91
N PRO A 128 13.41 -0.93 -40.55
CA PRO A 128 14.00 0.19 -39.80
C PRO A 128 14.81 -0.26 -38.58
N THR A 129 14.26 -1.20 -37.81
CA THR A 129 14.87 -1.80 -36.61
C THR A 129 16.22 -2.46 -36.90
N LYS A 130 16.29 -3.31 -37.94
CA LYS A 130 17.54 -3.99 -38.34
C LYS A 130 18.60 -3.02 -38.83
N THR A 131 18.18 -1.87 -39.35
CA THR A 131 19.10 -0.85 -39.83
C THR A 131 19.74 -0.07 -38.69
N ILE A 132 18.99 0.22 -37.62
CA ILE A 132 19.54 0.88 -36.41
C ILE A 132 20.41 -0.08 -35.60
N ASP A 133 20.04 -1.35 -35.47
CA ASP A 133 20.91 -2.36 -34.84
C ASP A 133 22.28 -2.45 -35.52
N ARG A 134 22.28 -2.38 -36.86
CA ARG A 134 23.52 -2.33 -37.64
C ARG A 134 24.32 -1.07 -37.37
N TRP A 135 23.67 0.10 -37.24
CA TRP A 135 24.32 1.35 -36.83
C TRP A 135 24.97 1.21 -35.45
N LEU A 136 24.24 0.71 -34.46
CA LEU A 136 24.76 0.56 -33.10
C LEU A 136 25.97 -0.39 -33.04
N HIS A 137 25.95 -1.47 -33.83
CA HIS A 137 27.09 -2.39 -33.91
C HIS A 137 28.33 -1.75 -34.57
N ILE A 138 28.14 -0.97 -35.63
CA ILE A 138 29.23 -0.25 -36.27
C ILE A 138 29.80 0.83 -35.34
N MET A 139 28.94 1.55 -34.62
CA MET A 139 29.37 2.56 -33.64
C MET A 139 30.14 1.93 -32.48
N GLU A 140 29.72 0.76 -31.98
CA GLU A 140 30.50 -0.04 -31.02
C GLU A 140 31.90 -0.38 -31.55
N GLN A 141 31.99 -0.78 -32.83
CA GLN A 141 33.27 -1.12 -33.45
C GLN A 141 34.19 0.09 -33.55
N LEU A 142 33.65 1.22 -34.03
CA LEU A 142 34.38 2.48 -34.15
C LEU A 142 34.90 2.96 -32.78
N LEU A 143 34.07 2.87 -31.75
CA LEU A 143 34.42 3.28 -30.38
C LEU A 143 35.43 2.35 -29.70
N SER A 144 35.39 1.05 -30.00
CA SER A 144 36.38 0.09 -29.49
C SER A 144 37.71 0.13 -30.26
N GLY A 145 37.82 0.99 -31.29
CA GLY A 145 38.99 1.05 -32.17
C GLY A 145 39.17 -0.21 -33.02
N THR A 146 38.10 -0.97 -33.25
CA THR A 146 38.12 -2.12 -34.15
C THR A 146 37.84 -1.67 -35.58
N ASP A 147 38.61 -2.21 -36.53
CA ASP A 147 38.40 -1.91 -37.95
C ASP A 147 37.01 -2.36 -38.40
N PHE A 148 36.29 -1.47 -39.08
CA PHE A 148 34.99 -1.76 -39.67
C PHE A 148 34.89 -1.17 -41.08
N ASP A 149 34.01 -1.75 -41.89
CA ASP A 149 33.80 -1.34 -43.27
C ASP A 149 32.91 -0.10 -43.36
N ARG A 150 33.52 1.09 -43.52
CA ARG A 150 32.83 2.39 -43.68
C ARG A 150 31.85 2.42 -44.86
N SER A 151 31.97 1.52 -45.84
CA SER A 151 31.05 1.45 -46.98
C SER A 151 29.65 0.92 -46.61
N GLN A 152 29.51 0.36 -45.41
CA GLN A 152 28.26 -0.19 -44.87
C GLN A 152 27.37 0.84 -44.18
N LEU A 153 27.79 2.12 -44.15
CA LEU A 153 27.05 3.21 -43.52
C LEU A 153 26.24 4.02 -44.56
N PRO A 154 25.05 4.54 -44.20
CA PRO A 154 24.32 5.47 -45.05
C PRO A 154 25.15 6.72 -45.33
N LYS A 155 25.20 7.14 -46.59
CA LYS A 155 25.89 8.37 -46.99
C LYS A 155 25.00 9.59 -46.75
N THR A 156 24.73 9.91 -45.48
CA THR A 156 23.98 11.11 -45.10
C THR A 156 24.88 12.14 -44.43
N PRO A 157 24.56 13.45 -44.52
CA PRO A 157 25.32 14.50 -43.83
C PRO A 157 25.47 14.23 -42.33
N PHE A 158 24.42 13.71 -41.69
CA PHE A 158 24.44 13.31 -40.29
C PHE A 158 25.44 12.18 -40.03
N THR A 159 25.46 11.13 -40.85
CA THR A 159 26.39 10.00 -40.69
C THR A 159 27.84 10.44 -40.84
N SER A 160 28.13 11.28 -41.82
CA SER A 160 29.48 11.84 -42.01
C SER A 160 29.93 12.66 -40.79
N MET A 161 29.04 13.51 -40.27
CA MET A 161 29.35 14.36 -39.12
C MET A 161 29.49 13.56 -37.82
N LEU A 162 28.76 12.45 -37.67
CA LEU A 162 28.97 11.50 -36.59
C LEU A 162 30.34 10.86 -36.68
N ILE A 163 30.69 10.26 -37.82
CA ILE A 163 32.01 9.64 -38.02
C ILE A 163 33.12 10.65 -37.74
N GLU A 164 33.00 11.86 -38.26
CA GLU A 164 33.96 12.94 -38.01
C GLU A 164 34.04 13.30 -36.52
N SER A 165 32.90 13.39 -35.83
CA SER A 165 32.88 13.65 -34.38
C SER A 165 33.59 12.55 -33.60
N PHE A 166 33.36 11.28 -33.94
CA PHE A 166 34.01 10.18 -33.26
C PHE A 166 35.50 10.03 -33.64
N ASP A 167 35.87 10.23 -34.90
CA ASP A 167 37.27 10.23 -35.37
C ASP A 167 38.04 11.37 -34.68
N ASN A 168 37.48 12.58 -34.62
CA ASN A 168 38.10 13.72 -33.92
C ASN A 168 38.19 13.48 -32.40
N LEU A 169 37.20 12.82 -31.83
CA LEU A 169 37.22 12.42 -30.44
C LEU A 169 38.32 11.37 -30.17
N LEU A 170 38.53 10.40 -31.05
CA LEU A 170 39.66 9.47 -30.97
C LEU A 170 41.00 10.20 -31.11
N ILE A 171 41.15 11.12 -32.07
CA ILE A 171 42.37 11.92 -32.27
C ILE A 171 42.70 12.75 -31.04
N LEU A 172 41.71 13.43 -30.44
CA LEU A 172 41.89 14.21 -29.21
C LEU A 172 42.30 13.33 -28.02
N THR A 173 42.11 12.02 -28.09
CA THR A 173 42.34 11.08 -27.00
C THR A 173 43.49 10.09 -27.21
N GLU A 174 44.03 9.98 -28.43
CA GLU A 174 45.15 9.09 -28.80
C GLU A 174 46.45 9.39 -28.03
N SER A 175 46.63 10.60 -27.51
CA SER A 175 47.81 10.98 -26.71
C SER A 175 47.71 10.63 -25.22
N ASN A 176 46.59 10.04 -24.76
CA ASN A 176 46.34 9.74 -23.35
C ASN A 176 45.73 8.33 -23.19
N ASP A 177 46.56 7.32 -22.87
CA ASP A 177 46.16 5.91 -22.69
C ASP A 177 44.94 5.74 -21.76
N THR A 178 44.79 6.66 -20.79
CA THR A 178 43.67 6.73 -19.85
C THR A 178 42.33 7.03 -20.53
N MET A 179 42.31 7.88 -21.55
CA MET A 179 41.09 8.27 -22.29
C MET A 179 40.64 7.17 -23.26
N ARG A 180 41.59 6.39 -23.80
CA ARG A 180 41.31 5.20 -24.62
C ARG A 180 40.55 4.13 -23.84
N GLY A 181 40.80 4.01 -22.53
CA GLY A 181 40.03 3.17 -21.62
C GLY A 181 38.54 3.54 -21.57
N SER A 182 38.21 4.84 -21.50
CA SER A 182 36.83 5.33 -21.45
C SER A 182 36.02 5.04 -22.73
N PHE A 183 36.67 4.93 -23.88
CA PHE A 183 36.02 4.55 -25.14
C PHE A 183 35.63 3.08 -25.22
N ASN A 184 36.49 2.19 -24.72
CA ASN A 184 36.13 0.79 -24.56
C ASN A 184 34.94 0.62 -23.61
N GLU A 185 34.83 1.46 -22.58
CA GLU A 185 33.68 1.46 -21.69
C GLU A 185 32.39 2.00 -22.35
N LEU A 186 32.48 3.02 -23.22
CA LEU A 186 31.35 3.46 -24.03
C LEU A 186 30.88 2.34 -24.99
N ALA A 187 31.81 1.59 -25.58
CA ALA A 187 31.50 0.41 -26.39
C ALA A 187 30.85 -0.71 -25.56
N LEU A 188 31.30 -0.94 -24.31
CA LEU A 188 30.66 -1.88 -23.38
C LEU A 188 29.24 -1.45 -22.99
N LEU A 189 28.99 -0.15 -22.80
CA LEU A 189 27.66 0.39 -22.55
C LEU A 189 26.72 0.15 -23.73
N LEU A 190 27.18 0.42 -24.95
CA LEU A 190 26.47 0.11 -26.19
C LEU A 190 26.12 -1.37 -26.31
N ARG A 191 27.01 -2.24 -25.83
CA ARG A 191 26.78 -3.68 -25.79
C ARG A 191 25.79 -4.09 -24.71
N SER A 192 25.83 -3.50 -23.52
CA SER A 192 24.90 -3.84 -22.45
C SER A 192 23.46 -3.40 -22.74
N GLN A 193 23.28 -2.21 -23.30
CA GLN A 193 21.95 -1.71 -23.63
C GLN A 193 21.30 -2.46 -24.81
N ARG A 194 22.11 -3.11 -25.68
CA ARG A 194 21.60 -4.09 -26.65
C ARG A 194 21.22 -5.43 -26.02
N MET A 195 21.86 -5.79 -24.90
CA MET A 195 21.49 -6.99 -24.12
C MET A 195 20.23 -6.78 -23.26
N ASP A 196 19.94 -5.54 -22.85
CA ASP A 196 18.80 -5.18 -21.98
C ASP A 196 17.42 -5.27 -22.66
N LYS A 197 17.34 -5.61 -23.95
CA LYS A 197 16.07 -5.76 -24.68
C LYS A 197 15.75 -7.22 -24.91
N LYS A 198 15.17 -7.87 -23.90
CA LYS A 198 14.74 -9.27 -23.95
C LYS A 198 13.24 -9.42 -23.68
N GLU A 199 12.67 -10.54 -24.10
CA GLU A 199 11.24 -10.84 -23.96
C GLU A 199 10.85 -11.11 -22.50
N MET A 200 9.62 -10.72 -22.13
CA MET A 200 9.03 -10.86 -20.77
C MET A 200 8.82 -12.32 -20.31
N ASP A 201 8.99 -13.31 -21.21
CA ASP A 201 8.70 -14.73 -20.92
C ASP A 201 9.91 -15.52 -20.38
N GLU A 202 11.09 -14.88 -20.23
CA GLU A 202 12.28 -15.47 -19.60
C GLU A 202 12.37 -15.18 -18.09
N TYR A 203 13.03 -16.07 -17.35
CA TYR A 203 13.33 -15.87 -15.93
C TYR A 203 14.60 -15.02 -15.77
N TYR A 204 14.50 -13.93 -15.02
CA TYR A 204 15.63 -13.05 -14.68
C TYR A 204 15.97 -13.06 -13.19
N ASP A 205 17.26 -13.00 -12.88
CA ASP A 205 17.78 -12.71 -11.55
C ASP A 205 18.14 -11.22 -11.37
N ASP A 206 18.52 -10.81 -10.15
CA ASP A 206 18.88 -9.42 -9.86
C ASP A 206 20.12 -8.95 -10.65
N GLU A 207 21.10 -9.82 -10.86
CA GLU A 207 22.30 -9.45 -11.62
C GLU A 207 21.92 -9.05 -13.04
N GLN A 208 21.05 -9.84 -13.69
CA GLN A 208 20.57 -9.58 -15.04
C GLN A 208 19.67 -8.34 -15.13
N LEU A 209 18.80 -8.13 -14.15
CA LEU A 209 17.86 -7.00 -14.16
C LEU A 209 18.55 -5.65 -13.95
N TYR A 210 19.57 -5.59 -13.10
CA TYR A 210 20.25 -4.34 -12.75
C TYR A 210 21.54 -4.10 -13.53
N LEU A 211 22.02 -5.06 -14.34
CA LEU A 211 23.27 -4.96 -15.11
C LEU A 211 23.31 -3.68 -15.97
N GLY A 212 22.23 -3.40 -16.70
CA GLY A 212 22.11 -2.19 -17.52
C GLY A 212 22.30 -0.90 -16.71
N SER A 213 21.61 -0.80 -15.57
CA SER A 213 21.70 0.32 -14.64
C SER A 213 23.10 0.47 -14.04
N VAL A 214 23.74 -0.64 -13.65
CA VAL A 214 25.11 -0.67 -13.13
C VAL A 214 26.11 -0.18 -14.18
N LEU A 215 25.99 -0.63 -15.42
CA LEU A 215 26.92 -0.28 -16.49
C LEU A 215 26.77 1.19 -16.92
N LYS A 216 25.55 1.72 -17.01
CA LYS A 216 25.32 3.18 -17.21
C LYS A 216 25.98 4.02 -16.11
N SER A 217 25.95 3.53 -14.88
CA SER A 217 26.48 4.23 -13.71
C SER A 217 28.00 4.17 -13.65
N HIS A 218 28.57 2.99 -13.92
CA HIS A 218 30.00 2.79 -14.06
C HIS A 218 30.57 3.66 -15.18
N PHE A 219 29.90 3.71 -16.33
CA PHE A 219 30.28 4.58 -17.43
C PHE A 219 30.35 6.05 -17.03
N THR A 220 29.29 6.57 -16.39
CA THR A 220 29.27 7.98 -15.95
C THR A 220 30.38 8.28 -14.95
N TYR A 221 30.64 7.34 -14.02
CA TYR A 221 31.74 7.43 -13.07
C TYR A 221 33.10 7.48 -13.78
N THR A 222 33.39 6.55 -14.69
CA THR A 222 34.65 6.49 -15.42
C THR A 222 34.84 7.75 -16.24
N CYS A 223 33.85 8.18 -17.01
CA CYS A 223 33.97 9.40 -17.80
C CYS A 223 34.26 10.60 -16.91
N THR A 224 33.57 10.72 -15.76
CA THR A 224 33.81 11.83 -14.84
C THR A 224 35.21 11.79 -14.23
N THR A 225 35.69 10.61 -13.84
CA THR A 225 37.01 10.43 -13.21
C THR A 225 38.16 10.56 -14.20
N HIS A 226 38.00 10.08 -15.44
CA HIS A 226 39.05 10.02 -16.46
C HIS A 226 39.14 11.32 -17.27
N LEU A 227 38.02 11.96 -17.59
CA LEU A 227 38.01 13.30 -18.18
C LEU A 227 38.38 14.37 -17.14
N GLY A 228 38.02 14.16 -15.87
CA GLY A 228 38.26 15.11 -14.79
C GLY A 228 39.64 15.01 -14.14
N ASP A 229 40.38 13.91 -14.33
CA ASP A 229 41.67 13.62 -13.68
C ASP A 229 41.62 13.91 -12.17
N MET A 230 40.62 13.31 -11.52
CA MET A 230 40.30 13.48 -10.10
C MET A 230 41.16 12.53 -9.25
N SER A 231 42.34 12.99 -8.84
CA SER A 231 43.18 12.25 -7.89
C SER A 231 42.79 12.44 -6.41
N THR A 232 41.63 13.04 -6.12
CA THR A 232 41.27 13.47 -4.75
C THR A 232 39.87 13.00 -4.32
N ALA A 233 39.86 12.35 -3.14
CA ALA A 233 38.73 11.94 -2.31
C ALA A 233 37.86 10.74 -2.79
N ARG A 234 38.08 9.58 -2.17
CA ARG A 234 37.22 8.36 -2.28
C ARG A 234 35.72 8.65 -2.08
N GLU A 235 35.36 9.57 -1.18
CA GLU A 235 33.95 9.87 -0.86
C GLU A 235 33.18 10.61 -1.98
N GLU A 236 33.84 11.49 -2.75
CA GLU A 236 33.21 12.12 -3.92
C GLU A 236 33.09 11.15 -5.09
N SER A 237 34.00 10.17 -5.16
CA SER A 237 34.00 9.12 -6.16
C SER A 237 32.80 8.17 -6.04
N GLU A 238 32.37 7.81 -4.82
CA GLU A 238 31.17 6.96 -4.63
C GLU A 238 29.89 7.65 -5.10
N ARG A 239 29.75 8.97 -4.86
CA ARG A 239 28.57 9.73 -5.31
C ARG A 239 28.48 9.82 -6.82
N LEU A 240 29.61 9.90 -7.52
CA LEU A 240 29.68 9.92 -8.98
C LEU A 240 29.18 8.62 -9.62
N TRP A 241 29.25 7.50 -8.89
CA TRP A 241 28.68 6.23 -9.33
C TRP A 241 27.22 6.06 -8.91
N VAL A 242 26.90 6.39 -7.65
CA VAL A 242 25.57 6.15 -7.08
C VAL A 242 24.49 7.08 -7.69
N MET A 243 24.83 8.33 -7.99
CA MET A 243 23.86 9.30 -8.50
C MET A 243 23.31 8.97 -9.90
N PRO A 244 24.13 8.54 -10.87
CA PRO A 244 23.64 8.00 -12.14
C PRO A 244 22.77 6.75 -11.98
N PHE A 245 23.10 5.85 -11.05
CA PHE A 245 22.30 4.65 -10.79
C PHE A 245 20.91 5.01 -10.27
N LEU A 246 20.86 5.95 -9.31
CA LEU A 246 19.62 6.54 -8.83
C LEU A 246 18.87 7.27 -9.96
N GLY A 247 19.62 7.88 -10.88
CA GLY A 247 19.17 8.38 -12.18
C GLY A 247 18.29 7.39 -12.91
N GLN A 248 18.87 6.25 -13.26
CA GLN A 248 18.20 5.21 -14.04
C GLN A 248 16.94 4.69 -13.35
N LEU A 249 17.00 4.36 -12.05
CA LEU A 249 15.82 3.90 -11.31
C LEU A 249 14.70 4.95 -11.27
N THR A 250 15.04 6.24 -11.34
CA THR A 250 14.04 7.31 -11.40
C THR A 250 13.33 7.33 -12.75
N ASP A 251 14.06 7.09 -13.83
CA ASP A 251 13.52 7.11 -15.18
C ASP A 251 12.72 5.82 -15.44
N ASP A 252 13.20 4.63 -15.04
CA ASP A 252 12.43 3.38 -15.10
C ASP A 252 11.09 3.48 -14.33
N CYS A 253 11.08 4.20 -13.19
CA CYS A 253 9.87 4.43 -12.41
C CYS A 253 8.93 5.46 -13.09
N ARG A 254 9.48 6.46 -13.77
CA ARG A 254 8.71 7.45 -14.53
C ARG A 254 8.05 6.82 -15.75
N ASP A 255 8.80 5.99 -16.46
CA ASP A 255 8.39 5.40 -17.73
C ASP A 255 7.63 4.07 -17.54
N PHE A 256 7.50 3.61 -16.28
CA PHE A 256 6.85 2.37 -15.87
C PHE A 256 5.54 2.02 -16.62
N ASN A 257 4.62 2.98 -16.76
CA ASN A 257 3.35 2.73 -17.42
C ASN A 257 3.50 2.53 -18.93
N ASP A 258 4.41 3.27 -19.56
CA ASP A 258 4.67 3.15 -20.98
C ASP A 258 5.52 1.91 -21.28
N ASP A 259 6.45 1.55 -20.40
CA ASP A 259 7.21 0.31 -20.44
C ASP A 259 6.33 -0.94 -20.30
N ILE A 260 5.31 -0.89 -19.44
CA ILE A 260 4.32 -1.98 -19.36
C ILE A 260 3.57 -2.13 -20.69
N LYS A 261 3.21 -1.03 -21.36
CA LYS A 261 2.49 -1.08 -22.65
C LYS A 261 3.38 -1.61 -23.77
N SER A 262 4.64 -1.19 -23.80
CA SER A 262 5.63 -1.61 -24.80
C SER A 262 6.23 -2.99 -24.51
N LYS A 263 5.92 -3.59 -23.35
CA LYS A 263 6.48 -4.86 -22.85
C LYS A 263 7.99 -4.81 -22.63
N SER A 264 8.55 -3.64 -22.33
CA SER A 264 9.95 -3.48 -21.93
C SER A 264 10.20 -4.18 -20.59
N VAL A 265 11.30 -4.95 -20.50
CA VAL A 265 11.77 -5.56 -19.26
C VAL A 265 12.67 -4.57 -18.51
N THR A 266 12.18 -4.07 -17.38
CA THR A 266 12.94 -3.26 -16.42
C THR A 266 12.79 -3.87 -15.04
N PRO A 267 13.64 -3.51 -14.05
CA PRO A 267 13.47 -3.97 -12.68
C PRO A 267 12.05 -3.71 -12.14
N PHE A 268 11.44 -2.57 -12.50
CA PHE A 268 10.08 -2.22 -12.09
C PHE A 268 9.01 -3.05 -12.81
N THR A 269 9.04 -3.15 -14.14
CA THR A 269 8.00 -3.85 -14.90
C THR A 269 8.02 -5.36 -14.63
N TYR A 270 9.21 -5.96 -14.55
CA TYR A 270 9.35 -7.38 -14.27
C TYR A 270 8.89 -7.73 -12.85
N TYR A 271 9.34 -6.99 -11.83
CA TYR A 271 8.89 -7.20 -10.45
C TYR A 271 7.37 -7.05 -10.32
N ALA A 272 6.76 -6.06 -10.98
CA ALA A 272 5.32 -5.87 -10.97
C ALA A 272 4.55 -7.04 -11.60
N SER A 273 5.08 -7.63 -12.68
CA SER A 273 4.46 -8.78 -13.36
C SER A 273 4.38 -10.01 -12.44
N LEU A 274 5.47 -10.34 -11.74
CA LEU A 274 5.54 -11.48 -10.81
C LEU A 274 4.61 -11.30 -9.61
N MET A 275 4.53 -10.08 -9.06
CA MET A 275 3.64 -9.75 -7.95
C MET A 275 2.16 -9.87 -8.35
N LYS A 276 1.80 -9.53 -9.59
CA LYS A 276 0.42 -9.72 -10.11
C LYS A 276 0.05 -11.20 -10.23
N CYS A 277 0.99 -12.04 -10.66
CA CYS A 277 0.79 -13.48 -10.79
C CYS A 277 0.93 -14.25 -9.45
N LYS A 278 1.24 -13.57 -8.34
CA LYS A 278 1.51 -14.16 -7.01
C LYS A 278 2.61 -15.24 -7.04
N GLU A 279 3.60 -15.05 -7.89
CA GLU A 279 4.70 -16.01 -8.03
C GLU A 279 5.61 -15.99 -6.79
N PRO A 280 5.97 -17.15 -6.20
CA PRO A 280 6.81 -17.23 -4.99
C PRO A 280 8.19 -16.58 -5.17
N VAL A 281 8.70 -16.63 -6.40
CA VAL A 281 10.00 -16.09 -6.83
C VAL A 281 10.12 -14.60 -6.55
N ALA A 282 9.02 -13.84 -6.60
CA ALA A 282 9.03 -12.40 -6.40
C ALA A 282 9.63 -11.99 -5.03
N ASN A 283 9.56 -12.88 -4.03
CA ASN A 283 10.14 -12.63 -2.70
C ASN A 283 11.66 -12.72 -2.65
N HIS A 284 12.30 -13.27 -3.69
CA HIS A 284 13.75 -13.45 -3.78
C HIS A 284 14.45 -12.36 -4.62
N LEU A 285 13.69 -11.51 -5.31
CA LEU A 285 14.20 -10.40 -6.10
C LEU A 285 14.27 -9.12 -5.27
N LEU A 286 15.24 -8.26 -5.59
CA LEU A 286 15.35 -6.93 -5.01
C LEU A 286 14.21 -6.04 -5.51
N ASN A 287 13.37 -5.62 -4.57
CA ASN A 287 12.32 -4.64 -4.85
C ASN A 287 12.96 -3.32 -5.35
N PRO A 288 12.65 -2.88 -6.58
CA PRO A 288 13.38 -1.77 -7.21
C PRO A 288 13.09 -0.41 -6.57
N PHE A 289 11.87 -0.20 -6.10
CA PHE A 289 11.51 1.03 -5.39
C PHE A 289 12.19 1.10 -4.02
N TYR A 290 12.37 -0.04 -3.36
CA TYR A 290 13.15 -0.12 -2.13
C TYR A 290 14.63 0.15 -2.34
N THR A 291 15.20 -0.41 -3.40
CA THR A 291 16.58 -0.14 -3.79
C THR A 291 16.78 1.36 -4.00
N PHE A 292 15.89 2.01 -4.76
CA PHE A 292 15.88 3.46 -4.95
C PHE A 292 15.85 4.23 -3.62
N LEU A 293 14.94 3.86 -2.72
CA LEU A 293 14.77 4.54 -1.43
C LEU A 293 15.95 4.33 -0.46
N ASN A 294 16.54 3.15 -0.42
CA ASN A 294 17.74 2.89 0.39
C ASN A 294 18.92 3.71 -0.09
N ILE A 295 19.12 3.78 -1.40
CA ILE A 295 20.19 4.59 -1.97
C ILE A 295 20.01 6.07 -1.58
N CYS A 296 18.78 6.60 -1.64
CA CYS A 296 18.51 7.96 -1.16
C CYS A 296 18.86 8.12 0.34
N SER A 297 18.45 7.16 1.16
CA SER A 297 18.74 7.15 2.61
C SER A 297 20.23 7.15 2.89
N ASP A 298 20.99 6.27 2.22
CA ASP A 298 22.42 6.11 2.41
C ASP A 298 23.19 7.34 1.95
N ILE A 299 22.82 7.96 0.81
CA ILE A 299 23.40 9.23 0.38
C ILE A 299 23.19 10.31 1.45
N TYR A 300 21.99 10.43 2.01
CA TYR A 300 21.70 11.41 3.05
C TYR A 300 22.48 11.17 4.35
N LEU A 301 22.65 9.90 4.73
CA LEU A 301 23.45 9.54 5.90
C LEU A 301 24.94 9.85 5.66
N SER A 302 25.46 9.57 4.47
CA SER A 302 26.84 9.88 4.07
C SER A 302 27.11 11.39 3.97
N SER A 303 26.08 12.22 3.76
CA SER A 303 26.21 13.67 3.66
C SER A 303 26.20 14.37 5.02
N ASN A 304 26.48 13.64 6.11
CA ASN A 304 26.36 14.14 7.48
C ASN A 304 25.01 14.84 7.75
N ARG A 305 23.94 14.39 7.09
CA ARG A 305 22.58 14.93 7.20
C ARG A 305 22.45 16.39 6.79
N ASP A 306 23.28 16.85 5.86
CA ASP A 306 23.17 18.18 5.27
C ASP A 306 21.74 18.48 4.78
N SER A 307 21.22 19.64 5.20
CA SER A 307 19.86 20.08 4.92
C SER A 307 19.58 20.32 3.43
N GLN A 308 20.58 20.77 2.67
CA GLN A 308 20.43 21.01 1.23
C GLN A 308 20.34 19.69 0.48
N THR A 309 21.17 18.72 0.85
CA THR A 309 21.15 17.34 0.32
C THR A 309 19.83 16.65 0.63
N GLY A 310 19.35 16.73 1.87
CA GLY A 310 18.04 16.21 2.25
C GLY A 310 16.89 16.82 1.43
N ALA A 311 16.89 18.14 1.26
CA ALA A 311 15.88 18.83 0.45
C ALA A 311 15.96 18.47 -1.04
N PHE A 312 17.17 18.25 -1.58
CA PHE A 312 17.37 17.80 -2.96
C PHE A 312 16.82 16.38 -3.18
N LEU A 313 17.17 15.44 -2.29
CA LEU A 313 16.69 14.06 -2.36
C LEU A 313 15.17 13.97 -2.15
N GLY A 314 14.61 14.74 -1.20
CA GLY A 314 13.17 14.86 -1.01
C GLY A 314 12.46 15.28 -2.30
N ARG A 315 12.91 16.38 -2.94
CA ARG A 315 12.35 16.84 -4.22
C ARG A 315 12.44 15.79 -5.32
N ARG A 316 13.50 14.97 -5.33
CA ARG A 316 13.69 13.90 -6.30
C ARG A 316 12.70 12.76 -6.09
N ILE A 317 12.52 12.30 -4.84
CA ILE A 317 11.48 11.32 -4.47
C ILE A 317 10.10 11.86 -4.89
N ALA A 318 9.80 13.12 -4.56
CA ALA A 318 8.54 13.76 -4.93
C ALA A 318 8.30 13.79 -6.44
N ARG A 319 9.33 14.07 -7.23
CA ARG A 319 9.23 14.09 -8.70
C ARG A 319 8.97 12.69 -9.26
N THR A 320 9.63 11.68 -8.72
CA THR A 320 9.45 10.27 -9.09
C THR A 320 8.03 9.79 -8.79
N LEU A 321 7.50 10.15 -7.63
CA LEU A 321 6.14 9.80 -7.23
C LEU A 321 5.08 10.53 -8.05
N ARG A 322 5.30 11.82 -8.36
CA ARG A 322 4.41 12.58 -9.23
C ARG A 322 4.32 11.99 -10.63
N SER A 323 5.40 11.46 -11.20
CA SER A 323 5.30 10.81 -12.52
C SER A 323 4.36 9.59 -12.52
N VAL A 324 4.22 8.89 -11.39
CA VAL A 324 3.25 7.80 -11.25
C VAL A 324 1.81 8.33 -11.14
N ASP A 325 1.63 9.54 -10.60
CA ASP A 325 0.35 10.23 -10.36
C ASP A 325 -0.21 10.98 -11.60
N VAL A 326 0.62 11.25 -12.62
CA VAL A 326 0.30 12.08 -13.81
C VAL A 326 -0.84 11.52 -14.68
N THR A 327 -1.31 10.30 -14.44
CA THR A 327 -2.48 9.73 -15.15
C THR A 327 -3.83 10.28 -14.66
N GLY A 328 -3.88 10.98 -13.51
CA GLY A 328 -5.12 11.51 -12.94
C GLY A 328 -6.08 10.43 -12.43
N ASP A 329 -5.61 9.19 -12.31
CA ASP A 329 -6.37 8.05 -11.84
C ASP A 329 -5.80 7.59 -10.47
N GLU A 330 -6.52 7.91 -9.39
CA GLU A 330 -6.18 7.55 -8.00
C GLU A 330 -5.92 6.04 -7.85
N THR A 331 -6.52 5.23 -8.72
CA THR A 331 -6.36 3.79 -8.80
C THR A 331 -4.95 3.34 -9.18
N SER A 332 -4.27 4.05 -10.08
CA SER A 332 -2.95 3.67 -10.60
C SER A 332 -1.84 3.91 -9.56
N TYR A 333 -1.93 5.02 -8.84
CA TYR A 333 -1.01 5.33 -7.74
C TYR A 333 -1.14 4.35 -6.56
N LEU A 334 -2.37 3.99 -6.19
CA LEU A 334 -2.63 3.00 -5.15
C LEU A 334 -2.15 1.59 -5.55
N GLN A 335 -2.28 1.23 -6.83
CA GLN A 335 -1.72 -0.03 -7.36
C GLN A 335 -0.20 -0.07 -7.24
N PHE A 336 0.49 1.02 -7.58
CA PHE A 336 1.94 1.12 -7.41
C PHE A 336 2.35 0.89 -5.96
N LEU A 337 1.72 1.60 -5.01
CA LEU A 337 2.00 1.43 -3.58
C LEU A 337 1.73 0.00 -3.10
N ASN A 338 0.67 -0.64 -3.61
CA ASN A 338 0.35 -2.01 -3.22
C ASN A 338 1.42 -3.02 -3.69
N ILE A 339 1.86 -2.89 -4.94
CA ILE A 339 2.86 -3.77 -5.55
C ILE A 339 4.22 -3.61 -4.88
N PHE A 340 4.70 -2.37 -4.74
CA PHE A 340 6.09 -2.10 -4.36
C PHE A 340 6.30 -1.80 -2.88
N CYS A 341 5.26 -1.46 -2.11
CA CYS A 341 5.42 -1.12 -0.68
C CYS A 341 4.65 -2.06 0.25
N MET A 342 3.38 -2.40 -0.05
CA MET A 342 2.48 -2.99 0.95
C MET A 342 2.56 -4.49 1.10
N ASN A 343 2.83 -5.23 0.02
CA ASN A 343 2.88 -6.69 0.07
C ASN A 343 4.07 -7.25 0.87
N ASN A 344 4.96 -6.40 1.40
CA ASN A 344 6.10 -6.80 2.22
C ASN A 344 6.19 -5.96 3.49
N ARG A 345 6.03 -6.63 4.65
CA ARG A 345 6.00 -5.98 5.97
C ARG A 345 7.32 -5.27 6.32
N VAL A 346 8.46 -5.83 5.92
CA VAL A 346 9.78 -5.22 6.17
C VAL A 346 9.91 -3.89 5.41
N LEU A 347 9.39 -3.87 4.18
CA LEU A 347 9.34 -2.71 3.30
C LEU A 347 8.44 -1.61 3.85
N HIS A 348 7.25 -1.99 4.30
CA HIS A 348 6.33 -1.11 5.00
C HIS A 348 7.01 -0.43 6.20
N ASP A 349 7.62 -1.22 7.08
CA ASP A 349 8.23 -0.70 8.31
C ASP A 349 9.43 0.21 8.03
N TYR A 350 10.20 -0.09 6.97
CA TYR A 350 11.29 0.78 6.51
C TYR A 350 10.78 2.14 6.02
N CYS A 351 9.76 2.14 5.15
CA CYS A 351 9.15 3.37 4.62
C CYS A 351 8.50 4.20 5.73
N TRP A 352 7.77 3.53 6.62
CA TRP A 352 6.99 4.17 7.68
C TRP A 352 7.85 4.71 8.82
N ASN A 353 8.77 3.90 9.34
CA ASN A 353 9.48 4.23 10.58
C ASN A 353 10.87 4.83 10.35
N LYS A 354 11.57 4.43 9.27
CA LYS A 354 12.99 4.79 9.07
C LYS A 354 13.12 5.99 8.13
N LEU A 355 12.55 5.91 6.93
CA LEU A 355 12.59 6.99 5.94
C LEU A 355 11.99 8.31 6.44
N ARG A 356 10.76 8.25 6.98
CA ARG A 356 10.05 9.43 7.50
C ARG A 356 10.85 10.19 8.58
N LYS A 357 11.65 9.47 9.37
CA LYS A 357 12.48 10.07 10.43
C LYS A 357 13.82 10.60 9.92
N GLN A 358 14.32 10.05 8.82
CA GLN A 358 15.63 10.42 8.26
C GLN A 358 15.57 11.74 7.51
N PHE A 359 14.48 12.07 6.82
CA PHE A 359 14.35 13.32 6.07
C PHE A 359 13.44 14.30 6.85
N PRO A 360 13.97 15.20 7.69
CA PRO A 360 13.15 16.11 8.51
C PRO A 360 12.53 17.27 7.71
N ILE A 361 13.10 17.63 6.56
CA ILE A 361 12.59 18.67 5.66
C ILE A 361 11.87 17.96 4.52
N VAL A 362 10.57 17.78 4.68
CA VAL A 362 9.71 17.08 3.74
C VAL A 362 8.75 18.09 3.11
N THR A 363 8.82 18.29 1.78
CA THR A 363 7.90 19.21 1.10
C THR A 363 6.46 18.66 1.13
N ASP A 364 5.43 19.51 0.97
CA ASP A 364 4.02 19.04 1.06
C ASP A 364 3.65 17.86 0.13
N PRO A 365 4.19 17.75 -1.10
CA PRO A 365 4.00 16.58 -1.96
C PRO A 365 4.62 15.27 -1.44
N GLU A 366 5.60 15.33 -0.55
CA GLU A 366 6.19 14.13 0.06
C GLU A 366 5.38 13.72 1.29
N LYS A 367 4.76 14.68 1.99
CA LYS A 367 3.77 14.38 3.03
C LYS A 367 2.52 13.71 2.48
N SER A 368 2.12 13.99 1.23
CA SER A 368 0.99 13.27 0.60
C SER A 368 1.34 11.81 0.32
N PHE A 369 2.58 11.48 -0.04
CA PHE A 369 3.04 10.09 -0.16
C PHE A 369 2.98 9.34 1.17
N PHE A 370 3.54 9.92 2.24
CA PHE A 370 3.48 9.28 3.56
C PHE A 370 2.03 9.12 4.04
N ARG A 371 1.16 10.12 3.80
CA ARG A 371 -0.27 10.02 4.10
C ARG A 371 -0.98 8.92 3.30
N ALA A 372 -0.73 8.83 2.00
CA ALA A 372 -1.36 7.83 1.14
C ALA A 372 -0.87 6.42 1.44
N LEU A 373 0.42 6.28 1.76
CA LEU A 373 0.96 5.08 2.39
C LEU A 373 0.15 4.78 3.63
N ASP A 374 -0.05 5.72 4.56
CA ASP A 374 -0.61 5.34 5.84
C ASP A 374 -2.13 5.06 5.85
N THR A 375 -2.90 5.71 4.97
CA THR A 375 -4.27 5.27 4.62
C THR A 375 -4.27 3.86 4.03
N SER A 376 -3.39 3.58 3.07
CA SER A 376 -3.33 2.28 2.39
C SER A 376 -2.79 1.17 3.30
N SER A 377 -1.88 1.50 4.22
CA SER A 377 -1.29 0.58 5.20
C SER A 377 -2.33 0.13 6.20
N ILE A 378 -3.18 1.06 6.67
CA ILE A 378 -4.33 0.74 7.50
C ILE A 378 -5.25 -0.22 6.75
N LYS A 379 -5.52 0.02 5.46
CA LYS A 379 -6.35 -0.86 4.63
C LYS A 379 -5.73 -2.26 4.43
N TYR A 380 -4.43 -2.35 4.16
CA TYR A 380 -3.71 -3.63 4.00
C TYR A 380 -3.65 -4.41 5.32
N ALA A 381 -3.29 -3.74 6.41
CA ALA A 381 -3.27 -4.34 7.74
C ALA A 381 -4.64 -4.89 8.12
N ARG A 382 -5.72 -4.15 7.85
CA ARG A 382 -7.11 -4.62 8.06
C ARG A 382 -7.45 -5.84 7.19
N THR A 383 -7.05 -5.83 5.93
CA THR A 383 -7.40 -6.91 4.98
C THR A 383 -6.70 -8.23 5.31
N ASN A 384 -5.46 -8.18 5.84
CA ASN A 384 -4.67 -9.37 6.16
C ASN A 384 -4.64 -9.72 7.66
N ARG A 385 -5.44 -9.04 8.48
CA ARG A 385 -5.52 -9.31 9.92
C ARG A 385 -6.29 -10.60 10.15
N LYS A 386 -5.65 -11.58 10.81
CA LYS A 386 -6.32 -12.79 11.28
C LYS A 386 -7.27 -12.47 12.42
N LEU A 387 -8.39 -13.19 12.49
CA LEU A 387 -9.38 -13.05 13.56
C LEU A 387 -8.76 -13.15 14.96
N GLU A 388 -7.88 -14.12 15.21
CA GLU A 388 -7.28 -14.31 16.53
C GLU A 388 -6.46 -13.09 16.97
N THR A 389 -5.71 -12.49 16.04
CA THR A 389 -4.95 -11.26 16.31
C THR A 389 -5.89 -10.09 16.59
N TYR A 390 -6.96 -9.95 15.81
CA TYR A 390 -7.98 -8.92 16.04
C TYR A 390 -8.60 -9.02 17.44
N VAL A 391 -8.95 -10.24 17.85
CA VAL A 391 -9.54 -10.49 19.18
C VAL A 391 -8.54 -10.13 20.27
N CYS A 392 -7.28 -10.60 20.18
CA CYS A 392 -6.24 -10.30 21.18
C CYS A 392 -6.00 -8.79 21.35
N GLU A 393 -6.01 -8.02 20.25
CA GLU A 393 -5.74 -6.57 20.27
C GLU A 393 -6.87 -5.73 20.90
N ASN A 394 -8.12 -6.21 20.82
CA ASN A 394 -9.30 -5.42 21.16
C ASN A 394 -10.04 -5.92 22.39
N LEU A 395 -10.00 -7.22 22.68
CA LEU A 395 -10.76 -7.81 23.79
C LEU A 395 -10.40 -7.16 25.14
N MET A 396 -9.10 -6.98 25.42
CA MET A 396 -8.67 -6.34 26.68
C MET A 396 -9.20 -4.90 26.79
N LYS A 397 -9.20 -4.14 25.70
CA LYS A 397 -9.69 -2.75 25.69
C LYS A 397 -11.20 -2.69 25.92
N ILE A 398 -11.95 -3.66 25.40
CA ILE A 398 -13.39 -3.80 25.65
C ILE A 398 -13.62 -4.14 27.12
N GLU A 399 -12.93 -5.15 27.66
CA GLU A 399 -13.07 -5.54 29.07
C GLU A 399 -12.71 -4.39 30.03
N ASP A 400 -11.65 -3.64 29.74
CA ASP A 400 -11.26 -2.46 30.52
C ASP A 400 -12.32 -1.35 30.50
N ALA A 401 -13.07 -1.25 29.40
CA ALA A 401 -14.15 -0.28 29.23
C ALA A 401 -15.49 -0.73 29.84
N LEU A 402 -15.70 -2.03 30.10
CA LEU A 402 -16.93 -2.63 30.65
C LEU A 402 -17.01 -2.53 32.19
N ASN A 403 -16.68 -1.36 32.75
CA ASN A 403 -16.73 -1.13 34.19
C ASN A 403 -17.74 -0.02 34.53
N ILE A 404 -18.80 -0.40 35.23
CA ILE A 404 -19.86 0.52 35.65
C ILE A 404 -19.41 1.25 36.91
N ARG A 405 -19.53 2.58 36.90
CA ARG A 405 -19.14 3.47 38.00
C ARG A 405 -20.36 4.19 38.55
N SER A 406 -20.28 4.68 39.79
CA SER A 406 -21.35 5.49 40.38
C SER A 406 -21.62 6.74 39.53
N LEU A 407 -22.91 7.04 39.39
CA LEU A 407 -23.41 8.21 38.66
C LEU A 407 -23.48 9.43 39.59
N HIS A 408 -23.45 9.23 40.90
CA HIS A 408 -23.46 10.28 41.91
C HIS A 408 -22.03 10.71 42.29
N SER A 409 -21.87 11.95 42.75
CA SER A 409 -20.57 12.47 43.19
C SER A 409 -20.05 11.70 44.41
N GLN A 410 -18.73 11.59 44.54
CA GLN A 410 -18.08 10.86 45.66
C GLN A 410 -18.49 11.34 47.06
N ASP A 411 -19.03 12.56 47.17
CA ASP A 411 -19.47 13.16 48.43
C ASP A 411 -20.83 12.62 48.94
N GLU A 412 -21.58 11.84 48.13
CA GLU A 412 -22.86 11.23 48.48
C GLU A 412 -22.83 9.71 48.24
N THR A 413 -22.13 8.98 49.11
CA THR A 413 -22.08 7.51 49.02
C THR A 413 -23.42 6.90 49.46
N ILE A 414 -24.18 6.35 48.51
CA ILE A 414 -25.45 5.67 48.77
C ILE A 414 -25.19 4.15 48.79
N PHE A 415 -25.35 3.51 49.94
CA PHE A 415 -25.08 2.07 50.10
C PHE A 415 -25.88 1.21 49.10
N GLU A 416 -27.16 1.52 48.88
CA GLU A 416 -28.01 0.82 47.92
C GLU A 416 -27.51 0.96 46.47
N GLU A 417 -26.92 2.10 46.12
CA GLU A 417 -26.30 2.30 44.80
C GLU A 417 -25.08 1.39 44.64
N GLU A 418 -24.22 1.31 45.66
CA GLU A 418 -23.05 0.43 45.64
C GLU A 418 -23.44 -1.05 45.47
N VAL A 419 -24.52 -1.48 46.14
CA VAL A 419 -25.07 -2.84 45.99
C VAL A 419 -25.52 -3.11 44.56
N LEU A 420 -26.26 -2.18 43.95
CA LEU A 420 -26.73 -2.33 42.56
C LEU A 420 -25.56 -2.32 41.57
N ILE A 421 -24.61 -1.40 41.73
CA ILE A 421 -23.41 -1.31 40.88
C ILE A 421 -22.57 -2.59 40.99
N SER A 422 -22.42 -3.14 42.20
CA SER A 422 -21.73 -4.41 42.42
C SER A 422 -22.45 -5.56 41.70
N ALA A 423 -23.77 -5.65 41.81
CA ALA A 423 -24.60 -6.65 41.14
C ALA A 423 -24.52 -6.57 39.60
N MET A 424 -24.56 -5.35 39.04
CA MET A 424 -24.40 -5.12 37.61
C MET A 424 -23.00 -5.50 37.14
N ASN A 425 -21.96 -5.02 37.83
CA ASN A 425 -20.58 -5.35 37.50
C ASN A 425 -20.29 -6.85 37.66
N TYR A 426 -20.90 -7.54 38.62
CA TYR A 426 -20.82 -9.00 38.74
C TYR A 426 -21.28 -9.64 37.43
N SER A 427 -22.49 -9.33 36.97
CA SER A 427 -23.07 -9.93 35.76
C SER A 427 -22.28 -9.59 34.49
N VAL A 428 -21.77 -8.35 34.40
CA VAL A 428 -20.93 -7.93 33.27
C VAL A 428 -19.57 -8.65 33.29
N LYS A 429 -18.96 -8.86 34.47
CA LYS A 429 -17.62 -9.45 34.66
C LYS A 429 -17.57 -10.96 34.75
N VAL A 430 -18.71 -11.66 34.85
CA VAL A 430 -18.83 -13.13 34.77
C VAL A 430 -18.28 -13.71 33.42
N GLY A 431 -17.69 -12.87 32.57
CA GLY A 431 -16.93 -13.23 31.38
C GLY A 431 -17.85 -13.47 30.20
N GLY A 432 -17.32 -13.72 29.01
CA GLY A 432 -18.11 -14.00 27.81
C GLY A 432 -17.23 -13.94 26.56
N LYS A 433 -17.74 -14.42 25.41
CA LYS A 433 -16.97 -14.36 24.14
C LYS A 433 -16.88 -12.94 23.56
N ARG A 434 -17.63 -11.98 24.12
CA ARG A 434 -17.75 -10.57 23.66
C ARG A 434 -17.96 -10.42 22.15
N LEU A 435 -18.70 -11.37 21.56
CA LEU A 435 -18.92 -11.44 20.12
C LEU A 435 -19.60 -10.16 19.57
N ARG A 436 -20.59 -9.62 20.30
CA ARG A 436 -21.33 -8.42 19.91
C ARG A 436 -20.42 -7.18 19.88
N PRO A 437 -19.68 -6.86 20.97
CA PRO A 437 -18.64 -5.84 20.93
C PRO A 437 -17.65 -6.02 19.79
N LEU A 438 -17.07 -7.20 19.64
CA LEU A 438 -16.06 -7.47 18.61
C LEU A 438 -16.61 -7.27 17.19
N LEU A 439 -17.81 -7.77 16.92
CA LEU A 439 -18.46 -7.60 15.62
C LEU A 439 -18.77 -6.13 15.33
N MET A 440 -19.21 -5.36 16.34
CA MET A 440 -19.41 -3.92 16.21
C MET A 440 -18.12 -3.23 15.80
N LEU A 441 -17.01 -3.55 16.46
CA LEU A 441 -15.71 -2.95 16.17
C LEU A 441 -15.20 -3.32 14.78
N MET A 442 -15.42 -4.56 14.33
CA MET A 442 -15.06 -4.98 12.98
C MET A 442 -15.81 -4.16 11.93
N VAL A 443 -17.11 -3.91 12.14
CA VAL A 443 -17.87 -3.04 11.23
C VAL A 443 -17.42 -1.59 11.36
N ALA A 444 -17.21 -1.09 12.58
CA ALA A 444 -16.70 0.25 12.81
C ALA A 444 -15.35 0.50 12.10
N ASP A 445 -14.47 -0.50 12.10
CA ASP A 445 -13.19 -0.48 11.38
C ASP A 445 -13.37 -0.38 9.86
N LEU A 446 -14.38 -1.06 9.28
CA LEU A 446 -14.70 -0.95 7.85
C LEU A 446 -15.13 0.47 7.44
N TYR A 447 -15.70 1.24 8.38
CA TYR A 447 -16.08 2.65 8.18
C TYR A 447 -15.11 3.63 8.84
N GLU A 448 -13.89 3.18 9.16
CA GLU A 448 -12.79 4.00 9.69
C GLU A 448 -13.11 4.75 10.99
N ILE A 449 -14.02 4.21 11.81
CA ILE A 449 -14.35 4.78 13.11
C ILE A 449 -13.29 4.34 14.11
N GLU A 450 -12.67 5.32 14.78
CA GLU A 450 -11.72 5.04 15.86
C GLU A 450 -12.39 4.31 17.03
N LEU A 451 -11.74 3.26 17.54
CA LEU A 451 -12.20 2.46 18.67
C LEU A 451 -12.71 3.33 19.84
N THR A 452 -11.91 4.29 20.29
CA THR A 452 -12.22 5.15 21.44
C THR A 452 -13.52 5.93 21.26
N ARG A 453 -13.86 6.30 20.02
CA ARG A 453 -15.08 7.04 19.70
C ARG A 453 -16.31 6.15 19.83
N ILE A 454 -16.23 4.88 19.44
CA ILE A 454 -17.38 3.95 19.45
C ILE A 454 -17.52 3.11 20.73
N LEU A 455 -16.54 3.17 21.64
CA LEU A 455 -16.58 2.46 22.93
C LEU A 455 -17.90 2.66 23.72
N PRO A 456 -18.50 3.86 23.84
CA PRO A 456 -19.76 4.02 24.57
C PRO A 456 -20.91 3.16 24.01
N LEU A 457 -20.99 3.05 22.69
CA LEU A 457 -21.97 2.22 22.00
C LEU A 457 -21.69 0.72 22.23
N THR A 458 -20.42 0.35 22.14
CA THR A 458 -19.94 -1.03 22.34
C THR A 458 -20.28 -1.52 23.75
N CYS A 459 -19.95 -0.73 24.78
CA CYS A 459 -20.26 -1.04 26.17
C CYS A 459 -21.76 -1.03 26.44
N GLY A 460 -22.49 -0.03 25.91
CA GLY A 460 -23.93 0.07 26.07
C GLY A 460 -24.69 -1.17 25.54
N ILE A 461 -24.33 -1.65 24.35
CA ILE A 461 -24.95 -2.86 23.80
C ILE A 461 -24.64 -4.10 24.65
N GLU A 462 -23.41 -4.23 25.19
CA GLU A 462 -23.08 -5.35 26.08
C GLU A 462 -23.83 -5.27 27.42
N TYR A 463 -24.11 -4.06 27.93
CA TYR A 463 -24.97 -3.86 29.10
C TYR A 463 -26.41 -4.30 28.83
N LEU A 464 -26.97 -3.97 27.66
CA LEU A 464 -28.31 -4.43 27.24
C LEU A 464 -28.35 -5.95 27.05
N HIS A 465 -27.31 -6.53 26.48
CA HIS A 465 -27.22 -7.97 26.37
C HIS A 465 -27.15 -8.61 27.76
N THR A 466 -26.33 -8.07 28.66
CA THR A 466 -26.20 -8.57 30.04
C THR A 466 -27.53 -8.48 30.79
N SER A 467 -28.29 -7.39 30.63
CA SER A 467 -29.61 -7.26 31.26
C SER A 467 -30.60 -8.30 30.75
N SER A 468 -30.60 -8.61 29.44
CA SER A 468 -31.43 -9.69 28.89
C SER A 468 -31.11 -11.05 29.52
N LEU A 469 -29.83 -11.37 29.73
CA LEU A 469 -29.42 -12.63 30.36
C LEU A 469 -29.86 -12.72 31.82
N ILE A 470 -29.82 -11.60 32.57
CA ILE A 470 -30.30 -11.57 33.95
C ILE A 470 -31.79 -11.89 34.01
N PHE A 471 -32.59 -11.34 33.09
CA PHE A 471 -34.03 -11.64 33.01
C PHE A 471 -34.31 -13.09 32.61
N ASP A 472 -33.57 -13.64 31.64
CA ASP A 472 -33.70 -15.04 31.21
C ASP A 472 -33.43 -16.02 32.36
N ASP A 473 -32.44 -15.73 33.21
CA ASP A 473 -32.07 -16.59 34.33
C ASP A 473 -33.14 -16.67 35.43
N LEU A 474 -34.07 -15.71 35.51
CA LEU A 474 -35.03 -15.62 36.62
C LEU A 474 -35.92 -16.86 36.76
N PRO A 475 -36.45 -17.15 37.98
CA PRO A 475 -37.31 -18.31 38.21
C PRO A 475 -38.57 -18.38 37.34
N ALA A 476 -39.11 -17.23 36.94
CA ALA A 476 -40.29 -17.15 36.08
C ALA A 476 -40.01 -17.47 34.59
N GLN A 477 -38.73 -17.55 34.21
CA GLN A 477 -38.26 -17.83 32.86
C GLN A 477 -37.52 -19.18 32.82
N ASP A 478 -36.19 -19.19 32.68
CA ASP A 478 -35.41 -20.44 32.57
C ASP A 478 -35.09 -21.04 33.94
N ASN A 479 -35.19 -20.25 35.02
CA ASN A 479 -34.85 -20.66 36.39
C ASN A 479 -33.45 -21.30 36.47
N SER A 480 -32.46 -20.68 35.82
CA SER A 480 -31.10 -21.21 35.74
C SER A 480 -30.30 -20.87 36.99
N ASP A 481 -29.82 -21.89 37.71
CA ASP A 481 -29.02 -21.67 38.92
C ASP A 481 -27.62 -21.10 38.61
N LEU A 482 -27.09 -21.39 37.42
CA LEU A 482 -25.72 -21.06 37.02
C LEU A 482 -25.69 -20.38 35.65
N ARG A 483 -24.77 -19.41 35.51
CA ARG A 483 -24.39 -18.77 34.25
C ARG A 483 -22.87 -18.78 34.12
N ARG A 484 -22.36 -19.39 33.05
CA ARG A 484 -20.91 -19.50 32.78
C ARG A 484 -20.12 -20.10 33.96
N GLY A 485 -20.73 -21.04 34.67
CA GLY A 485 -20.14 -21.71 35.84
C GLY A 485 -20.14 -20.88 37.13
N GLN A 486 -20.75 -19.69 37.12
CA GLN A 486 -20.95 -18.83 38.29
C GLN A 486 -22.44 -18.82 38.67
N PRO A 487 -22.78 -18.57 39.95
CA PRO A 487 -24.18 -18.38 40.37
C PRO A 487 -24.89 -17.30 39.53
N SER A 488 -26.08 -17.59 39.03
CA SER A 488 -26.90 -16.54 38.40
C SER A 488 -27.30 -15.47 39.42
N LEU A 489 -27.50 -14.21 38.99
CA LEU A 489 -27.61 -13.06 39.89
C LEU A 489 -28.79 -13.15 40.90
N HIS A 490 -29.84 -13.90 40.54
CA HIS A 490 -31.00 -14.14 41.39
C HIS A 490 -30.77 -15.20 42.47
N LYS A 491 -29.60 -15.87 42.47
CA LYS A 491 -29.14 -16.77 43.53
C LYS A 491 -28.23 -16.04 44.50
N THR A 492 -27.94 -16.69 45.62
CA THR A 492 -26.92 -16.22 46.57
C THR A 492 -25.54 -16.28 45.95
N ILE A 493 -24.81 -15.18 46.05
CA ILE A 493 -23.41 -15.04 45.60
C ILE A 493 -22.50 -15.13 46.82
N ILE A 494 -21.37 -15.83 46.69
CA ILE A 494 -20.39 -15.97 47.76
C ILE A 494 -19.71 -14.61 47.99
N ASN A 495 -19.63 -14.19 49.26
CA ASN A 495 -19.07 -12.89 49.72
C ASN A 495 -19.93 -11.65 49.40
N ASP A 496 -21.24 -11.84 49.25
CA ASP A 496 -22.21 -10.76 49.09
C ASP A 496 -23.17 -10.77 50.28
N ASP A 497 -23.29 -9.64 50.99
CA ASP A 497 -24.09 -9.52 52.23
C ASP A 497 -25.60 -9.40 51.98
N ILE A 498 -26.06 -9.83 50.80
CA ILE A 498 -27.46 -9.73 50.37
C ILE A 498 -28.25 -10.96 50.85
N PRO A 499 -29.31 -10.77 51.65
CA PRO A 499 -30.21 -11.85 52.06
C PRO A 499 -30.80 -12.60 50.86
N HIS A 500 -30.91 -13.93 50.97
CA HIS A 500 -31.42 -14.79 49.89
C HIS A 500 -32.79 -14.36 49.35
N ASN A 501 -33.68 -13.85 50.21
CA ASN A 501 -35.01 -13.38 49.80
C ASN A 501 -35.00 -12.05 49.01
N LEU A 502 -33.86 -11.36 48.93
CA LEU A 502 -33.68 -10.14 48.14
C LEU A 502 -32.90 -10.37 46.85
N CYS A 503 -32.32 -11.55 46.63
CA CYS A 503 -31.51 -11.83 45.43
C CYS A 503 -32.29 -11.66 44.13
N GLU A 504 -33.55 -12.12 44.07
CA GLU A 504 -34.40 -11.96 42.88
C GLU A 504 -34.75 -10.48 42.63
N GLY A 505 -35.15 -9.74 43.68
CA GLY A 505 -35.45 -8.32 43.58
C GLY A 505 -34.24 -7.50 43.13
N ARG A 506 -33.06 -7.81 43.67
CA ARG A 506 -31.79 -7.20 43.24
C ARG A 506 -31.49 -7.50 41.76
N ALA A 507 -31.70 -8.74 41.31
CA ALA A 507 -31.46 -9.12 39.92
C ALA A 507 -32.37 -8.34 38.96
N GLN A 508 -33.66 -8.24 39.29
CA GLN A 508 -34.62 -7.46 38.50
C GLN A 508 -34.24 -5.98 38.44
N LEU A 509 -33.90 -5.36 39.58
CA LEU A 509 -33.50 -3.96 39.64
C LEU A 509 -32.18 -3.69 38.89
N ALA A 510 -31.17 -4.56 39.05
CA ALA A 510 -29.91 -4.45 38.33
C ALA A 510 -30.10 -4.55 36.81
N ALA A 511 -30.99 -5.42 36.34
CA ALA A 511 -31.30 -5.54 34.91
C ALA A 511 -31.99 -4.28 34.35
N VAL A 512 -32.94 -3.70 35.09
CA VAL A 512 -33.60 -2.44 34.70
C VAL A 512 -32.60 -1.29 34.67
N ASP A 513 -31.74 -1.19 35.68
CA ASP A 513 -30.76 -0.12 35.78
C ASP A 513 -29.67 -0.22 34.70
N LEU A 514 -29.22 -1.44 34.36
CA LEU A 514 -28.32 -1.67 33.21
C LEU A 514 -28.90 -1.11 31.89
N ILE A 515 -30.21 -1.25 31.67
CA ILE A 515 -30.87 -0.68 30.49
C ILE A 515 -30.79 0.84 30.53
N ALA A 516 -31.12 1.46 31.67
CA ALA A 516 -31.07 2.91 31.83
C ALA A 516 -29.64 3.47 31.64
N ILE A 517 -28.65 2.87 32.31
CA ILE A 517 -27.23 3.22 32.21
C ILE A 517 -26.74 3.08 30.77
N SER A 518 -27.13 2.01 30.08
CA SER A 518 -26.77 1.79 28.67
C SER A 518 -27.25 2.94 27.79
N MET A 519 -28.53 3.28 27.87
CA MET A 519 -29.11 4.36 27.06
C MET A 519 -28.45 5.71 27.36
N GLY A 520 -28.18 5.99 28.63
CA GLY A 520 -27.45 7.18 29.07
C GLY A 520 -26.03 7.24 28.52
N LEU A 521 -25.29 6.13 28.59
CA LEU A 521 -23.92 5.99 28.10
C LEU A 521 -23.83 6.15 26.59
N ILE A 522 -24.72 5.49 25.84
CA ILE A 522 -24.77 5.57 24.37
C ILE A 522 -25.03 7.00 23.95
N ASN A 523 -26.09 7.64 24.47
CA ASN A 523 -26.50 8.96 24.04
C ASN A 523 -25.43 10.02 24.38
N HIS A 524 -25.06 10.16 25.66
CA HIS A 524 -24.09 11.17 26.08
C HIS A 524 -22.68 10.86 25.59
N GLY A 525 -22.28 9.59 25.61
CA GLY A 525 -20.94 9.17 25.22
C GLY A 525 -20.67 9.39 23.73
N LEU A 526 -21.62 9.05 22.85
CA LEU A 526 -21.44 9.25 21.41
C LEU A 526 -21.44 10.74 21.04
N ILE A 527 -22.32 11.55 21.63
CA ILE A 527 -22.32 13.01 21.41
C ILE A 527 -21.00 13.62 21.88
N LYS A 528 -20.53 13.24 23.07
CA LYS A 528 -19.22 13.68 23.61
C LYS A 528 -18.05 13.29 22.70
N ASN A 529 -18.14 12.13 22.06
CA ASN A 529 -17.13 11.63 21.11
C ASN A 529 -17.28 12.21 19.69
N GLY A 530 -18.09 13.26 19.53
CA GLY A 530 -18.17 14.08 18.32
C GLY A 530 -19.05 13.51 17.21
N PHE A 531 -19.93 12.55 17.50
CA PHE A 531 -20.96 12.14 16.54
C PHE A 531 -22.11 13.15 16.50
N LEU A 532 -22.74 13.30 15.33
CA LEU A 532 -23.86 14.23 15.17
C LEU A 532 -25.07 13.77 16.01
N PRO A 533 -25.74 14.69 16.73
CA PRO A 533 -26.93 14.36 17.53
C PRO A 533 -28.03 13.64 16.74
N GLU A 534 -28.23 13.98 15.45
CA GLU A 534 -29.24 13.33 14.61
C GLU A 534 -28.93 11.85 14.34
N CYS A 535 -27.65 11.53 14.08
CA CYS A 535 -27.20 10.15 13.89
C CYS A 535 -27.30 9.37 15.22
N VAL A 536 -26.90 9.99 16.34
CA VAL A 536 -27.03 9.38 17.67
C VAL A 536 -28.49 9.11 18.01
N ASN A 537 -29.40 10.05 17.73
CA ASN A 537 -30.84 9.86 17.95
C ASN A 537 -31.39 8.68 17.13
N ARG A 538 -30.95 8.53 15.88
CA ARG A 538 -31.32 7.38 15.06
C ARG A 538 -30.79 6.06 15.64
N VAL A 539 -29.54 6.01 16.10
CA VAL A 539 -28.97 4.85 16.80
C VAL A 539 -29.79 4.50 18.04
N VAL A 540 -30.10 5.48 18.88
CA VAL A 540 -30.95 5.31 20.08
C VAL A 540 -32.34 4.76 19.72
N GLY A 541 -32.92 5.22 18.61
CA GLY A 541 -34.17 4.69 18.07
C GLY A 541 -34.08 3.21 17.67
N GLU A 542 -33.06 2.82 16.91
CA GLU A 542 -32.84 1.42 16.51
C GLU A 542 -32.61 0.50 17.74
N ILE A 543 -31.89 0.99 18.76
CA ILE A 543 -31.67 0.24 20.01
C ILE A 543 -32.96 0.11 20.83
N SER A 544 -33.80 1.14 20.85
CA SER A 544 -35.10 1.08 21.51
C SER A 544 -36.01 0.04 20.84
N LEU A 545 -36.02 0.00 19.51
CA LEU A 545 -36.73 -1.02 18.73
C LEU A 545 -36.16 -2.42 18.97
N LEU A 546 -34.83 -2.56 19.07
CA LEU A 546 -34.20 -3.83 19.43
C LEU A 546 -34.72 -4.39 20.75
N MET A 547 -34.79 -3.57 21.81
CA MET A 547 -35.27 -4.05 23.10
C MET A 547 -36.73 -4.50 23.03
N HIS A 548 -37.56 -3.81 22.25
CA HIS A 548 -38.92 -4.24 21.97
C HIS A 548 -38.97 -5.59 21.25
N ASP A 549 -38.16 -5.75 20.19
CA ASP A 549 -38.08 -6.97 19.40
C ASP A 549 -37.54 -8.16 20.22
N LEU A 550 -36.55 -7.94 21.09
CA LEU A 550 -36.04 -8.98 21.99
C LEU A 550 -37.10 -9.48 22.95
N CYS A 551 -37.90 -8.58 23.54
CA CYS A 551 -39.05 -8.97 24.37
C CYS A 551 -40.08 -9.79 23.58
N ILE A 552 -40.34 -9.44 22.32
CA ILE A 552 -41.21 -10.23 21.43
C ILE A 552 -40.60 -11.62 21.21
N GLY A 553 -39.31 -11.70 20.88
CA GLY A 553 -38.59 -12.95 20.66
C GLY A 553 -38.65 -13.87 21.88
N GLN A 554 -38.37 -13.32 23.06
CA GLN A 554 -38.44 -14.07 24.32
C GLN A 554 -39.86 -14.54 24.64
N MET A 555 -40.88 -13.73 24.36
CA MET A 555 -42.28 -14.14 24.52
C MET A 555 -42.66 -15.26 23.53
N MET A 556 -42.17 -15.22 22.30
CA MET A 556 -42.38 -16.29 21.31
C MET A 556 -41.76 -17.60 21.79
N ASP A 557 -40.54 -17.54 22.33
CA ASP A 557 -39.79 -18.69 22.85
C ASP A 557 -40.50 -19.33 24.07
N LEU A 558 -40.85 -18.52 25.08
CA LEU A 558 -41.59 -18.99 26.25
C LEU A 558 -42.95 -19.61 25.88
N ARG A 559 -43.65 -19.04 24.89
CA ARG A 559 -44.91 -19.60 24.40
C ARG A 559 -44.70 -20.91 23.66
N ALA A 560 -43.65 -21.01 22.85
CA ALA A 560 -43.30 -22.23 22.13
C ALA A 560 -43.00 -23.38 23.11
N ALA A 561 -42.23 -23.11 24.18
CA ALA A 561 -41.91 -24.10 25.22
C ALA A 561 -43.17 -24.57 26.01
N ARG A 562 -44.09 -23.65 26.33
CA ARG A 562 -45.24 -23.96 27.22
C ARG A 562 -46.47 -24.53 26.51
N VAL A 563 -46.74 -24.09 25.28
CA VAL A 563 -47.96 -24.45 24.53
C VAL A 563 -47.66 -25.48 23.43
N GLY A 564 -46.38 -25.70 23.13
CA GLY A 564 -45.93 -26.51 22.00
C GLY A 564 -46.04 -25.75 20.68
N ILE A 565 -45.16 -26.07 19.73
CA ILE A 565 -45.33 -25.66 18.34
C ILE A 565 -46.23 -26.71 17.71
N GLY A 566 -47.45 -26.33 17.31
CA GLY A 566 -48.38 -27.29 16.68
C GLY A 566 -47.79 -27.89 15.41
N GLN A 567 -47.92 -29.22 15.27
CA GLN A 567 -47.43 -30.09 14.19
C GLN A 567 -48.00 -29.72 12.81
N ASP A 568 -47.45 -28.69 12.17
CA ASP A 568 -47.79 -28.33 10.79
C ASP A 568 -46.56 -27.80 10.04
N ASN A 569 -46.55 -27.85 8.71
CA ASN A 569 -45.41 -27.53 7.83
C ASN A 569 -44.84 -26.09 7.94
N ARG A 570 -45.35 -25.27 8.86
CA ARG A 570 -44.92 -23.89 9.16
C ARG A 570 -43.95 -23.80 10.36
N GLU A 571 -43.36 -24.91 10.78
CA GLU A 571 -42.50 -24.98 11.97
C GLU A 571 -41.10 -24.38 11.76
N LEU A 572 -40.50 -24.59 10.59
CA LEU A 572 -39.18 -24.01 10.27
C LEU A 572 -39.21 -22.48 10.20
N ASP A 573 -40.21 -21.90 9.53
CA ASP A 573 -40.37 -20.45 9.46
C ASP A 573 -40.59 -19.81 10.83
N LYS A 574 -41.23 -20.54 11.76
CA LYS A 574 -41.40 -20.09 13.15
C LYS A 574 -40.07 -20.13 13.90
N LEU A 575 -39.27 -21.19 13.74
CA LEU A 575 -37.94 -21.26 14.35
C LEU A 575 -37.01 -20.18 13.80
N ASP A 576 -36.99 -19.99 12.47
CA ASP A 576 -36.20 -18.93 11.83
C ASP A 576 -36.63 -17.54 12.37
N ARG A 577 -37.93 -17.33 12.58
CA ARG A 577 -38.46 -16.10 13.18
C ARG A 577 -38.04 -15.95 14.65
N ILE A 578 -38.12 -16.99 15.47
CA ILE A 578 -37.65 -16.94 16.86
C ILE A 578 -36.15 -16.62 16.90
N ALA A 579 -35.34 -17.31 16.08
CA ALA A 579 -33.90 -17.09 15.99
C ALA A 579 -33.55 -15.68 15.52
N TRP A 580 -34.31 -15.13 14.56
CA TRP A 580 -34.20 -13.73 14.17
C TRP A 580 -34.48 -12.81 15.37
N PHE A 581 -35.66 -12.89 15.99
CA PHE A 581 -36.03 -11.94 17.04
C PHE A 581 -35.15 -12.05 18.30
N LYS A 582 -34.74 -13.27 18.71
CA LYS A 582 -33.94 -13.51 19.92
C LYS A 582 -32.45 -13.20 19.73
N THR A 583 -31.90 -13.52 18.55
CA THR A 583 -30.44 -13.44 18.29
C THR A 583 -30.11 -12.52 17.13
N GLY A 584 -30.77 -12.67 15.99
CA GLY A 584 -30.51 -11.90 14.77
C GLY A 584 -30.70 -10.40 14.94
N LYS A 585 -31.72 -9.94 15.68
CA LYS A 585 -31.98 -8.51 15.90
C LYS A 585 -30.85 -7.81 16.64
N THR A 586 -30.23 -8.46 17.62
CA THR A 586 -29.06 -7.85 18.28
C THR A 586 -27.87 -7.75 17.34
N ILE A 587 -27.63 -8.79 16.52
CA ILE A 587 -26.57 -8.75 15.50
C ILE A 587 -26.85 -7.64 14.49
N GLU A 588 -28.12 -7.45 14.09
CA GLU A 588 -28.57 -6.39 13.20
C GLU A 588 -28.17 -5.02 13.73
N VAL A 589 -28.60 -4.69 14.96
CA VAL A 589 -28.27 -3.40 15.58
C VAL A 589 -26.77 -3.21 15.77
N VAL A 590 -26.04 -4.26 16.19
CA VAL A 590 -24.58 -4.23 16.32
C VAL A 590 -23.89 -3.86 15.01
N MET A 591 -24.38 -4.35 13.88
CA MET A 591 -23.77 -4.11 12.57
C MET A 591 -24.24 -2.81 11.92
N ILE A 592 -25.50 -2.42 12.05
CA ILE A 592 -26.02 -1.20 11.40
C ILE A 592 -25.64 0.09 12.14
N THR A 593 -25.49 0.05 13.47
CA THR A 593 -25.31 1.27 14.26
C THR A 593 -23.98 1.99 13.98
N PRO A 594 -22.82 1.31 13.77
CA PRO A 594 -21.62 1.99 13.28
C PRO A 594 -21.83 2.67 11.92
N VAL A 595 -22.59 2.04 11.02
CA VAL A 595 -22.86 2.60 9.68
C VAL A 595 -23.72 3.86 9.77
N ILE A 596 -24.75 3.84 10.62
CA ILE A 596 -25.63 5.00 10.87
C ILE A 596 -24.85 6.21 11.41
N LEU A 597 -23.78 5.96 12.18
CA LEU A 597 -22.94 7.02 12.74
C LEU A 597 -22.06 7.71 11.68
N VAL A 598 -21.91 7.13 10.48
CA VAL A 598 -21.12 7.68 9.38
C VAL A 598 -22.05 8.25 8.30
N GLN A 599 -21.83 9.50 7.93
CA GLN A 599 -22.63 10.20 6.92
C GLN A 599 -22.26 9.74 5.51
N LEU A 600 -22.87 8.65 5.06
CA LEU A 600 -22.75 8.18 3.68
C LEU A 600 -23.79 8.86 2.77
N PRO A 601 -23.52 8.98 1.45
CA PRO A 601 -24.52 9.43 0.48
C PRO A 601 -25.81 8.60 0.60
N SER A 602 -26.98 9.25 0.54
CA SER A 602 -28.29 8.69 0.88
C SER A 602 -28.60 7.34 0.23
N ASP A 603 -28.28 7.22 -1.06
CA ASP A 603 -28.64 6.06 -1.88
C ASP A 603 -27.76 4.86 -1.53
N LYS A 604 -26.45 5.09 -1.38
CA LYS A 604 -25.49 4.08 -0.95
C LYS A 604 -25.76 3.62 0.48
N HIS A 605 -26.04 4.56 1.38
CA HIS A 605 -26.35 4.30 2.78
C HIS A 605 -27.58 3.38 2.93
N THR A 606 -28.63 3.59 2.13
CA THR A 606 -29.86 2.79 2.21
C THR A 606 -29.63 1.35 1.73
N ILE A 607 -28.88 1.18 0.64
CA ILE A 607 -28.56 -0.14 0.09
C ILE A 607 -27.69 -0.94 1.06
N GLU A 608 -26.64 -0.33 1.62
CA GLU A 608 -25.74 -1.00 2.57
C GLU A 608 -26.49 -1.42 3.83
N LEU A 609 -27.30 -0.54 4.42
CA LEU A 609 -28.12 -0.89 5.58
C LEU A 609 -29.07 -2.05 5.28
N SER A 610 -29.71 -2.08 4.11
CA SER A 610 -30.60 -3.18 3.72
C SER A 610 -29.86 -4.51 3.65
N ARG A 611 -28.66 -4.52 3.05
CA ARG A 611 -27.86 -5.76 2.92
C ARG A 611 -27.31 -6.22 4.26
N ILE A 612 -26.87 -5.30 5.11
CA ILE A 612 -26.42 -5.61 6.48
C ILE A 612 -27.55 -6.23 7.29
N ARG A 613 -28.78 -5.70 7.19
CA ARG A 613 -29.94 -6.29 7.88
C ARG A 613 -30.19 -7.73 7.46
N GLU A 614 -30.11 -8.01 6.15
CA GLU A 614 -30.28 -9.37 5.64
C GLU A 614 -29.15 -10.29 6.10
N LEU A 615 -27.90 -9.83 6.06
CA LEU A 615 -26.75 -10.57 6.60
C LEU A 615 -26.94 -10.90 8.08
N SER A 616 -27.35 -9.93 8.89
CA SER A 616 -27.58 -10.12 10.32
C SER A 616 -28.70 -11.10 10.63
N ARG A 617 -29.76 -11.12 9.81
CA ARG A 617 -30.83 -12.14 9.87
C ARG A 617 -30.24 -13.54 9.67
N LEU A 618 -29.45 -13.73 8.61
CA LEU A 618 -28.80 -15.01 8.33
C LEU A 618 -27.85 -15.43 9.46
N MET A 619 -27.04 -14.49 9.97
CA MET A 619 -26.11 -14.76 11.08
C MET A 619 -26.84 -15.18 12.36
N GLY A 620 -27.99 -14.59 12.67
CA GLY A 620 -28.81 -14.98 13.83
C GLY A 620 -29.32 -16.42 13.72
N ILE A 621 -29.81 -16.79 12.53
CA ILE A 621 -30.30 -18.15 12.23
C ILE A 621 -29.14 -19.16 12.30
N LEU A 622 -28.00 -18.83 11.67
CA LEU A 622 -26.78 -19.65 11.70
C LEU A 622 -26.29 -19.91 13.14
N PHE A 623 -26.31 -18.88 13.99
CA PHE A 623 -25.88 -19.00 15.38
C PHE A 623 -26.74 -20.01 16.14
N GLN A 624 -28.07 -19.91 16.03
CA GLN A 624 -29.02 -20.80 16.71
C GLN A 624 -28.97 -22.22 16.15
N MET A 625 -28.93 -22.41 14.82
CA MET A 625 -28.77 -23.75 14.22
C MET A 625 -27.49 -24.45 14.69
N ARG A 626 -26.40 -23.69 14.88
CA ARG A 626 -25.15 -24.26 15.39
C ARG A 626 -25.26 -24.65 16.87
N ASP A 627 -25.92 -23.85 17.71
CA ASP A 627 -26.17 -24.22 19.11
C ASP A 627 -26.97 -25.52 19.19
N ASP A 628 -28.08 -25.62 18.46
CA ASP A 628 -28.91 -26.84 18.41
C ASP A 628 -28.11 -28.08 17.95
N LEU A 629 -27.14 -27.92 17.03
CA LEU A 629 -26.24 -29.01 16.62
C LEU A 629 -25.23 -29.37 17.71
N LEU A 630 -24.69 -28.38 18.43
CA LEU A 630 -23.72 -28.61 19.51
C LEU A 630 -24.34 -29.39 20.67
N ASP A 631 -25.60 -29.13 20.99
CA ASP A 631 -26.32 -29.82 22.06
C ASP A 631 -26.46 -31.33 21.78
N VAL A 632 -26.56 -31.71 20.51
CA VAL A 632 -26.67 -33.12 20.06
C VAL A 632 -25.30 -33.78 19.87
N GLU A 633 -24.29 -33.01 19.43
CA GLU A 633 -22.92 -33.50 19.19
C GLU A 633 -22.06 -33.59 20.47
N GLY A 634 -22.37 -32.79 21.49
CA GLY A 634 -21.56 -32.63 22.71
C GLY A 634 -21.83 -33.62 23.85
N GLY A 635 -22.92 -34.40 23.77
CA GLY A 635 -23.25 -35.46 24.74
C GLY A 635 -22.68 -36.81 24.32
N ASP A 636 -22.14 -37.59 25.28
CA ASP A 636 -21.55 -38.92 25.05
C ASP A 636 -22.41 -39.77 24.09
N ALA A 637 -21.81 -40.07 22.93
CA ALA A 637 -22.27 -40.94 21.85
C ALA A 637 -23.76 -41.34 21.87
N ILE A 638 -24.49 -40.85 20.86
CA ILE A 638 -25.92 -41.04 20.54
C ILE A 638 -26.78 -39.88 21.03
N GLY A 639 -26.79 -38.79 20.25
CA GLY A 639 -27.98 -38.09 19.75
C GLY A 639 -29.16 -37.80 20.69
N LYS A 640 -28.97 -37.76 22.00
CA LYS A 640 -30.03 -37.47 22.97
C LYS A 640 -29.99 -35.96 23.28
N PRO A 641 -31.13 -35.25 23.17
CA PRO A 641 -31.19 -33.85 23.60
C PRO A 641 -30.79 -33.75 25.08
N THR A 642 -30.23 -32.61 25.45
CA THR A 642 -29.88 -32.30 26.84
C THR A 642 -31.09 -32.50 27.75
N ALA A 643 -30.85 -32.87 29.02
CA ALA A 643 -31.94 -33.08 29.99
C ALA A 643 -32.83 -31.84 30.20
N LEU A 644 -32.40 -30.64 29.81
CA LEU A 644 -33.21 -29.41 29.81
C LEU A 644 -34.23 -29.38 28.67
N ASP A 645 -33.83 -29.72 27.44
CA ASP A 645 -34.72 -29.63 26.26
C ASP A 645 -35.81 -30.70 26.29
N VAL A 646 -35.47 -31.90 26.76
CA VAL A 646 -36.44 -32.97 27.02
C VAL A 646 -37.44 -32.57 28.11
N LYS A 647 -37.04 -31.71 29.06
CA LYS A 647 -37.88 -31.24 30.16
C LYS A 647 -38.78 -30.06 29.75
N ASN A 648 -38.39 -29.31 28.71
CA ASN A 648 -39.08 -28.12 28.23
C ASN A 648 -39.93 -28.32 26.96
N ASN A 649 -39.99 -29.53 26.39
CA ASN A 649 -40.75 -29.84 25.15
C ASN A 649 -40.43 -28.87 23.98
N THR A 650 -39.19 -28.41 23.89
CA THR A 650 -38.76 -27.42 22.89
C THR A 650 -38.47 -28.09 21.55
N VAL A 651 -39.04 -27.52 20.47
CA VAL A 651 -38.77 -27.93 19.09
C VAL A 651 -37.49 -27.23 18.63
N THR A 652 -36.53 -28.00 18.12
CA THR A 652 -35.22 -27.52 17.65
C THR A 652 -35.03 -27.78 16.16
N TYR A 653 -34.07 -27.12 15.52
CA TYR A 653 -33.74 -27.36 14.11
C TYR A 653 -33.36 -28.83 13.85
N VAL A 654 -32.64 -29.45 14.80
CA VAL A 654 -32.24 -30.86 14.69
C VAL A 654 -33.44 -31.79 14.82
N SER A 655 -34.42 -31.48 15.67
CA SER A 655 -35.64 -32.28 15.76
C SER A 655 -36.51 -32.23 14.49
N LEU A 656 -36.46 -31.12 13.74
CA LEU A 656 -37.26 -30.94 12.52
C LEU A 656 -36.57 -31.47 11.26
N LEU A 657 -35.27 -31.18 11.10
CA LEU A 657 -34.52 -31.46 9.87
C LEU A 657 -33.63 -32.70 9.98
N GLY A 658 -33.40 -33.21 11.19
CA GLY A 658 -32.33 -34.16 11.48
C GLY A 658 -30.94 -33.51 11.38
N VAL A 659 -29.93 -34.18 11.95
CA VAL A 659 -28.54 -33.66 12.01
C VAL A 659 -28.00 -33.31 10.63
N ASP A 660 -28.17 -34.20 9.65
CA ASP A 660 -27.64 -33.99 8.30
C ASP A 660 -28.37 -32.87 7.56
N GLY A 661 -29.69 -32.78 7.70
CA GLY A 661 -30.50 -31.70 7.13
C GLY A 661 -30.16 -30.34 7.73
N THR A 662 -29.96 -30.26 9.05
CA THR A 662 -29.50 -29.04 9.72
C THR A 662 -28.11 -28.63 9.25
N ARG A 663 -27.16 -29.56 9.11
CA ARG A 663 -25.81 -29.28 8.57
C ARG A 663 -25.87 -28.76 7.14
N GLN A 664 -26.69 -29.36 6.27
CA GLN A 664 -26.85 -28.92 4.89
C GLN A 664 -27.41 -27.50 4.80
N ARG A 665 -28.48 -27.19 5.54
CA ARG A 665 -29.07 -25.85 5.59
C ARG A 665 -28.07 -24.82 6.13
N LEU A 666 -27.32 -25.19 7.17
CA LEU A 666 -26.30 -24.33 7.76
C LEU A 666 -25.17 -23.99 6.77
N GLN A 667 -24.75 -24.93 5.91
CA GLN A 667 -23.77 -24.64 4.84
C GLN A 667 -24.34 -23.73 3.73
N GLN A 668 -25.62 -23.90 3.37
CA GLN A 668 -26.29 -23.02 2.41
C GLN A 668 -26.34 -21.57 2.92
N LEU A 669 -26.82 -21.39 4.15
CA LEU A 669 -26.90 -20.07 4.78
C LEU A 669 -25.51 -19.44 4.99
N LEU A 670 -24.48 -20.24 5.24
CA LEU A 670 -23.09 -19.76 5.31
C LEU A 670 -22.64 -19.18 3.96
N ALA A 671 -22.89 -19.89 2.86
CA ALA A 671 -22.53 -19.41 1.53
C ALA A 671 -23.25 -18.10 1.18
N GLU A 672 -24.56 -18.01 1.47
CA GLU A 672 -25.35 -16.79 1.30
C GLU A 672 -24.82 -15.61 2.15
N ALA A 673 -24.49 -15.87 3.42
CA ALA A 673 -23.93 -14.86 4.31
C ALA A 673 -22.56 -14.34 3.83
N LEU A 674 -21.68 -15.22 3.35
CA LEU A 674 -20.38 -14.82 2.81
C LEU A 674 -20.52 -13.99 1.53
N GLN A 675 -21.46 -14.35 0.65
CA GLN A 675 -21.76 -13.56 -0.55
C GLN A 675 -22.27 -12.16 -0.18
N LEU A 676 -23.17 -12.03 0.80
CA LEU A 676 -23.64 -10.73 1.26
C LEU A 676 -22.51 -9.88 1.87
N VAL A 677 -21.53 -10.50 2.53
CA VAL A 677 -20.34 -9.77 3.01
C VAL A 677 -19.53 -9.22 1.84
N ASP A 678 -19.33 -9.99 0.77
CA ASP A 678 -18.65 -9.53 -0.44
C ASP A 678 -19.42 -8.41 -1.15
N ASP A 679 -20.75 -8.51 -1.20
CA ASP A 679 -21.61 -7.50 -1.81
C ASP A 679 -21.64 -6.19 -1.00
N CYS A 680 -21.58 -6.27 0.32
CA CYS A 680 -21.50 -5.10 1.22
C CYS A 680 -20.10 -4.48 1.20
N TRP A 681 -19.07 -5.32 1.30
CA TRP A 681 -17.70 -4.90 1.54
C TRP A 681 -16.74 -5.73 0.67
N PRO A 682 -16.52 -5.32 -0.59
CA PRO A 682 -15.68 -6.06 -1.54
C PRO A 682 -14.20 -6.17 -1.13
N THR A 683 -13.73 -5.29 -0.23
CA THR A 683 -12.34 -5.28 0.27
C THR A 683 -12.31 -5.04 1.77
N GLY A 684 -11.37 -5.67 2.49
CA GLY A 684 -11.14 -5.44 3.91
C GLY A 684 -12.10 -6.17 4.87
N SER A 685 -13.02 -6.99 4.36
CA SER A 685 -14.06 -7.68 5.15
C SER A 685 -13.69 -9.09 5.62
N GLU A 686 -12.45 -9.53 5.41
CA GLU A 686 -12.00 -10.89 5.76
C GLU A 686 -12.17 -11.21 7.24
N THR A 687 -11.94 -10.25 8.14
CA THR A 687 -12.16 -10.46 9.58
C THR A 687 -13.64 -10.76 9.90
N VAL A 688 -14.58 -10.12 9.20
CA VAL A 688 -16.02 -10.39 9.35
C VAL A 688 -16.37 -11.78 8.81
N LYS A 689 -15.81 -12.16 7.65
CA LYS A 689 -16.00 -13.51 7.10
C LYS A 689 -15.45 -14.58 8.03
N ASP A 690 -14.30 -14.35 8.64
CA ASP A 690 -13.69 -15.26 9.60
C ASP A 690 -14.56 -15.44 10.85
N VAL A 691 -15.21 -14.37 11.34
CA VAL A 691 -16.20 -14.49 12.43
C VAL A 691 -17.38 -15.36 12.03
N ILE A 692 -17.94 -15.17 10.84
CA ILE A 692 -19.09 -15.96 10.38
C ILE A 692 -18.69 -17.45 10.27
N LYS A 693 -17.53 -17.74 9.68
CA LYS A 693 -16.97 -19.10 9.62
C LYS A 693 -16.71 -19.66 11.02
N TYR A 694 -16.23 -18.85 11.95
CA TYR A 694 -16.01 -19.26 13.34
C TYR A 694 -17.33 -19.62 14.03
N ILE A 695 -18.37 -18.79 13.90
CA ILE A 695 -19.71 -19.04 14.47
C ILE A 695 -20.24 -20.40 14.02
N VAL A 696 -20.06 -20.73 12.74
CA VAL A 696 -20.49 -22.00 12.15
C VAL A 696 -19.65 -23.18 12.64
N ASN A 697 -18.32 -23.02 12.73
CA ASN A 697 -17.41 -24.13 13.02
C ASN A 697 -17.06 -24.27 14.51
N ARG A 698 -17.62 -23.43 15.39
CA ARG A 698 -17.30 -23.45 16.82
C ARG A 698 -17.63 -24.80 17.44
N LYS A 699 -16.80 -25.20 18.41
CA LYS A 699 -16.96 -26.46 19.16
C LYS A 699 -17.56 -26.27 20.55
N LYS A 700 -17.69 -25.02 21.00
CA LYS A 700 -18.27 -24.57 22.27
C LYS A 700 -18.77 -23.14 22.09
#